data_AF-A0AAW0P8E2-F1
#
_entry.id   AF-A0AAW0P8E2-F1
#
_cell.length_a   1.000
_cell.length_b   1.000
_cell.length_c   1.000
_cell.angle_alpha   90.00
_cell.angle_beta   90.00
_cell.angle_gamma   90.00
#
_symmetry.space_group_name_H-M   'P 1'
#
loop_
_entity.id
_entity.type
_entity.pdbx_description
1 polymer ?
#
loop_
_entity_poly.entity_id
_entity_poly.type
_entity_poly.pdbx_seq_one_letter_code
_entity_poly.pdbx_strand_id
1 'polypeptide(L)'
;MKDGSVVVDLAAEAGGNIETTKPGELHVYKVIKRRVLVVETISGKPTKLDQGGDSHRLHRPAQSNGDSASTLYSNNILKLLKAISPDKDVFHYEPREEFDYGTIDHEGQNMFPAPLPKTAPPAPVKQKSVAEIEAEKAATVSPFNKTLTSASVYTAGLSTCLGLGLISPNAAFTQMVTTFGLAGIVGYHTVWGVTPALHSPLMSVTNAISGLTAVGGLVLMGGDSLPPRYLRLWLWAQPSSPPSTSQRMLDMFKRPTDPPEYNYLYALPGAAFVGGYGASVAAGYSIEQMMYLGSGLCCVGALAGLSAQGTSRLGNALGMMGVAGGIAATLGALKPSPELLSQMSLAMALEELWTQTGYMGLTIAKRIEITDLPQLVAAFHSLVGLAAVLTCVAEYMIEFPHLEAHPAAGVLKTVAYLGTYIGGVTFSGSLVAYGKLQGLLNSAPLMLPGRHAMNAGLMAASMGGMIPFMLTNSYGTGMGCLVGVSGLSTIMGVTLTMAIGGADMPVVITVLNSYSGWALCAEGFLLDNNLMTIVGALIGSSGAILSYIMCVVSHEPLSAQCDPGGYGTTSTAGGKPMEIVGTHTEVNVDQTIDIIKEANNIIITPGNASQTLRSAGYAISIKGQQIPSSSGCPLLHHHHSSYTSSRERRLHGNPPGCVQSRPPRSRQEQDRPSEEDMSVEEQDAVLQSRVNRKSLHIQAHQLQA
;
A
#
# COMPACT_ATOMS: atom_id res chain seq x y z
N MET A 1 52.72 -19.10 24.84
CA MET A 1 51.86 -17.93 25.16
C MET A 1 52.72 -16.76 25.62
N LYS A 2 52.17 -15.54 25.74
CA LYS A 2 52.92 -14.38 26.25
C LYS A 2 53.16 -14.54 27.76
N ASP A 3 54.21 -13.90 28.27
CA ASP A 3 54.48 -13.86 29.70
C ASP A 3 53.29 -13.19 30.41
N GLY A 4 52.72 -13.83 31.43
CA GLY A 4 51.51 -13.38 32.11
C GLY A 4 50.19 -13.75 31.41
N SER A 5 50.19 -14.59 30.37
CA SER A 5 48.96 -15.14 29.81
C SER A 5 48.20 -16.00 30.83
N VAL A 6 46.87 -15.97 30.72
CA VAL A 6 45.94 -16.75 31.54
C VAL A 6 45.34 -17.87 30.68
N VAL A 7 45.39 -19.10 31.17
CA VAL A 7 44.78 -20.28 30.53
C VAL A 7 43.71 -20.82 31.45
N VAL A 8 42.50 -21.02 30.91
CA VAL A 8 41.35 -21.57 31.65
C VAL A 8 40.94 -22.89 31.01
N ASP A 9 40.95 -23.96 31.81
CA ASP A 9 40.46 -25.28 31.40
C ASP A 9 39.14 -25.59 32.11
N LEU A 10 38.06 -25.66 31.32
CA LEU A 10 36.71 -25.98 31.83
C LEU A 10 36.46 -27.49 31.92
N ALA A 11 37.34 -28.33 31.36
CA ALA A 11 37.18 -29.79 31.36
C ALA A 11 38.00 -30.50 32.44
N ALA A 12 38.56 -29.75 33.40
CA ALA A 12 39.47 -30.29 34.42
C ALA A 12 38.88 -31.46 35.23
N GLU A 13 37.55 -31.51 35.40
CA GLU A 13 36.85 -32.61 36.10
C GLU A 13 36.87 -33.93 35.32
N ALA A 14 36.86 -33.87 33.98
CA ALA A 14 36.86 -35.03 33.09
C ALA A 14 38.27 -35.38 32.56
N GLY A 15 39.32 -34.97 33.28
CA GLY A 15 40.73 -35.22 32.94
C GLY A 15 41.49 -34.01 32.36
N GLY A 16 40.79 -32.94 31.97
CA GLY A 16 41.40 -31.71 31.44
C GLY A 16 41.77 -31.78 29.95
N ASN A 17 41.78 -30.63 29.28
CA ASN A 17 42.22 -30.49 27.89
C ASN A 17 43.73 -30.23 27.76
N ILE A 18 44.41 -29.93 28.88
CA ILE A 18 45.81 -29.51 28.89
C ILE A 18 46.58 -30.43 29.82
N GLU A 19 47.73 -30.94 29.37
CA GLU A 19 48.57 -31.89 30.12
C GLU A 19 49.07 -31.33 31.46
N THR A 20 49.19 -30.00 31.54
CA THR A 20 49.64 -29.30 32.76
C THR A 20 48.48 -28.90 33.67
N THR A 21 47.24 -29.29 33.35
CA THR A 21 46.07 -28.98 34.18
C THR A 21 46.16 -29.74 35.51
N LYS A 22 46.01 -29.02 36.63
CA LYS A 22 45.95 -29.57 37.99
C LYS A 22 44.61 -29.17 38.63
N PRO A 23 43.62 -30.07 38.64
CA PRO A 23 42.25 -29.75 39.05
C PRO A 23 42.19 -29.06 40.41
N GLY A 24 41.63 -27.84 40.43
CA GLY A 24 41.40 -27.06 41.66
C GLY A 24 42.60 -26.24 42.15
N GLU A 25 43.74 -26.27 41.45
CA GLU A 25 44.94 -25.50 41.82
C GLU A 25 45.27 -24.38 40.82
N LEU A 26 45.46 -23.17 41.35
CA LEU A 26 46.08 -22.06 40.62
C LEU A 26 47.59 -22.21 40.68
N HIS A 27 48.24 -22.54 39.56
CA HIS A 27 49.68 -22.69 39.52
C HIS A 27 50.34 -21.94 38.36
N VAL A 28 51.52 -21.39 38.61
CA VAL A 28 52.32 -20.70 37.60
C VAL A 28 53.18 -21.74 36.90
N TYR A 29 52.84 -22.08 35.66
CA TYR A 29 53.63 -22.99 34.85
C TYR A 29 54.67 -22.21 34.05
N LYS A 30 55.95 -22.56 34.23
CA LYS A 30 57.08 -21.88 33.57
C LYS A 30 57.54 -22.69 32.37
N VAL A 31 57.24 -22.22 31.17
CA VAL A 31 57.81 -22.77 29.93
C VAL A 31 59.00 -21.90 29.54
N ILE A 32 60.20 -22.47 29.55
CA ILE A 32 61.48 -21.92 29.04
C ILE A 32 61.58 -20.38 29.18
N LYS A 33 62.05 -19.92 30.35
CA LYS A 33 62.28 -18.51 30.74
C LYS A 33 61.05 -17.56 30.70
N ARG A 34 59.81 -18.04 30.55
CA ARG A 34 58.57 -17.22 30.66
C ARG A 34 57.55 -17.86 31.63
N ARG A 35 56.93 -17.05 32.50
CA ARG A 35 55.87 -17.36 33.48
C ARG A 35 54.49 -17.26 32.81
N VAL A 36 53.74 -18.36 32.78
CA VAL A 36 52.32 -18.38 32.40
C VAL A 36 51.51 -18.68 33.66
N LEU A 37 50.48 -17.91 33.93
CA LEU A 37 49.56 -18.16 35.04
C LEU A 37 48.45 -19.07 34.51
N VAL A 38 48.42 -20.34 34.94
CA VAL A 38 47.31 -21.23 34.60
C VAL A 38 46.23 -21.00 35.66
N VAL A 39 45.05 -20.55 35.22
CA VAL A 39 43.90 -20.26 36.07
C VAL A 39 42.83 -21.29 35.76
N GLU A 40 42.81 -22.37 36.53
CA GLU A 40 41.72 -23.34 36.45
C GLU A 40 40.55 -22.89 37.30
N THR A 41 39.36 -23.01 36.73
CA THR A 41 38.09 -22.85 37.45
C THR A 41 37.86 -24.08 38.34
N ILE A 42 37.57 -23.85 39.62
CA ILE A 42 37.14 -24.86 40.58
C ILE A 42 35.81 -25.44 40.09
N SER A 43 35.83 -26.61 39.46
CA SER A 43 34.62 -27.40 39.19
C SER A 43 34.20 -28.10 40.49
N GLY A 44 32.96 -27.88 40.94
CA GLY A 44 32.35 -28.72 41.99
C GLY A 44 31.65 -28.04 43.17
N LYS A 45 31.42 -26.71 43.21
CA LYS A 45 30.60 -26.09 44.29
C LYS A 45 29.75 -24.90 43.84
N PRO A 46 28.41 -25.02 43.83
CA PRO A 46 27.52 -23.88 44.08
C PRO A 46 27.48 -23.51 45.58
N THR A 47 28.08 -24.31 46.47
CA THR A 47 27.88 -24.20 47.92
C THR A 47 29.13 -24.62 48.71
N LYS A 48 29.51 -23.81 49.71
CA LYS A 48 30.59 -23.96 50.72
C LYS A 48 31.96 -23.32 50.43
N LEU A 49 32.06 -22.03 50.78
CA LEU A 49 33.25 -21.49 51.46
C LEU A 49 33.22 -21.99 52.91
N ASP A 50 34.26 -22.70 53.31
CA ASP A 50 34.46 -23.22 54.67
C ASP A 50 35.06 -22.13 55.57
N GLN A 51 34.66 -22.14 56.84
CA GLN A 51 35.12 -21.21 57.87
C GLN A 51 36.52 -21.61 58.33
N GLY A 52 37.55 -20.85 57.94
CA GLY A 52 38.88 -21.03 58.50
C GLY A 52 39.94 -20.14 57.89
N GLY A 53 40.31 -19.08 58.62
CA GLY A 53 41.62 -18.43 58.53
C GLY A 53 41.86 -17.46 57.36
N ASP A 54 41.93 -16.17 57.70
CA ASP A 54 42.68 -15.10 57.02
C ASP A 54 42.43 -14.83 55.53
N SER A 55 41.44 -13.97 55.22
CA SER A 55 41.29 -13.40 53.87
C SER A 55 40.56 -12.05 53.84
N HIS A 56 41.19 -11.00 54.38
CA HIS A 56 40.84 -9.62 54.03
C HIS A 56 41.41 -9.28 52.63
N ARG A 57 40.60 -9.41 51.56
CA ARG A 57 40.58 -8.58 50.31
C ARG A 57 40.08 -9.27 49.02
N LEU A 58 39.48 -10.46 49.07
CA LEU A 58 38.86 -11.08 47.89
C LEU A 58 37.43 -11.56 48.19
N HIS A 59 36.50 -10.63 48.42
CA HIS A 59 35.11 -10.96 48.83
C HIS A 59 34.00 -10.33 47.97
N ARG A 60 34.30 -9.88 46.75
CA ARG A 60 33.29 -9.52 45.73
C ARG A 60 33.85 -9.95 44.38
N PRO A 61 33.44 -11.10 43.77
CA PRO A 61 32.06 -11.34 43.32
C PRO A 61 31.65 -12.84 43.34
N ALA A 62 31.91 -13.60 44.42
CA ALA A 62 31.55 -15.03 44.47
C ALA A 62 30.06 -15.30 44.83
N GLN A 63 29.39 -14.35 45.50
CA GLN A 63 27.96 -14.50 45.84
C GLN A 63 27.05 -14.47 44.60
N SER A 64 27.34 -13.67 43.58
CA SER A 64 26.48 -13.54 42.39
C SER A 64 26.41 -14.80 41.53
N ASN A 65 27.44 -15.66 41.56
CA ASN A 65 27.48 -16.88 40.75
C ASN A 65 26.74 -18.06 41.41
N GLY A 66 26.77 -18.17 42.75
CA GLY A 66 26.01 -19.18 43.50
C GLY A 66 24.51 -18.94 43.45
N ASP A 67 24.09 -17.68 43.51
CA ASP A 67 22.69 -17.26 43.37
C ASP A 67 22.16 -17.54 41.94
N SER A 68 22.99 -17.33 40.91
CA SER A 68 22.64 -17.63 39.52
C SER A 68 22.55 -19.14 39.23
N ALA A 69 23.48 -19.94 39.77
CA ALA A 69 23.47 -21.39 39.60
C ALA A 69 22.28 -22.05 40.32
N SER A 70 21.99 -21.62 41.55
CA SER A 70 20.88 -22.16 42.33
C SER A 70 19.51 -21.80 41.75
N THR A 71 19.32 -20.59 41.25
CA THR A 71 18.07 -20.15 40.58
C THR A 71 17.82 -20.86 39.25
N LEU A 72 18.85 -21.05 38.41
CA LEU A 72 18.71 -21.82 37.17
C LEU A 72 18.41 -23.29 37.45
N TYR A 73 19.10 -23.89 38.43
CA TYR A 73 18.87 -25.26 38.83
C TYR A 73 17.46 -25.47 39.38
N SER A 74 16.97 -24.57 40.26
CA SER A 74 15.59 -24.63 40.75
C SER A 74 14.56 -24.47 39.64
N ASN A 75 14.81 -23.59 38.67
CA ASN A 75 13.93 -23.42 37.51
C ASN A 75 13.87 -24.67 36.63
N ASN A 76 15.00 -25.36 36.43
CA ASN A 76 15.03 -26.62 35.69
C ASN A 76 14.25 -27.72 36.41
N ILE A 77 14.44 -27.88 37.72
CA ILE A 77 13.65 -28.83 38.53
C ILE A 77 12.16 -28.51 38.43
N LEU A 78 11.77 -27.26 38.62
CA LEU A 78 10.36 -26.86 38.57
C LEU A 78 9.73 -27.15 37.20
N LYS A 79 10.44 -26.86 36.11
CA LYS A 79 9.98 -27.16 34.74
C LYS A 79 9.93 -28.66 34.47
N LEU A 80 10.89 -29.43 34.99
CA LEU A 80 10.87 -30.90 34.91
C LEU A 80 9.64 -31.46 35.62
N LEU A 81 9.40 -31.06 36.88
CA LEU A 81 8.24 -31.52 37.65
C LEU A 81 6.91 -31.18 36.96
N LYS A 82 6.80 -29.99 36.36
CA LYS A 82 5.63 -29.60 35.56
C LYS A 82 5.48 -30.37 34.25
N ALA A 83 6.57 -30.83 33.66
CA ALA A 83 6.57 -31.57 32.39
C ALA A 83 6.29 -33.07 32.59
N ILE A 84 6.80 -33.68 33.67
CA ILE A 84 6.59 -35.10 33.98
C ILE A 84 5.16 -35.38 34.47
N SER A 85 4.53 -34.43 35.15
CA SER A 85 3.16 -34.54 35.64
C SER A 85 2.41 -33.22 35.41
N PRO A 86 1.72 -33.07 34.26
CA PRO A 86 1.01 -31.83 33.92
C PRO A 86 -0.33 -31.67 34.66
N ASP A 87 -0.78 -32.71 35.38
CA ASP A 87 -2.02 -32.69 36.15
C ASP A 87 -1.93 -31.78 37.38
N LYS A 88 -3.04 -31.12 37.71
CA LYS A 88 -3.07 -30.07 38.75
C LYS A 88 -3.21 -30.61 40.17
N ASP A 89 -3.90 -31.75 40.33
CA ASP A 89 -4.35 -32.22 41.64
C ASP A 89 -3.64 -33.51 42.09
N VAL A 90 -3.07 -34.27 41.16
CA VAL A 90 -2.42 -35.56 41.44
C VAL A 90 -1.07 -35.61 40.75
N PHE A 91 -0.03 -35.92 41.52
CA PHE A 91 1.27 -36.22 40.95
C PHE A 91 1.28 -37.69 40.52
N HIS A 92 1.24 -37.93 39.22
CA HIS A 92 1.38 -39.24 38.62
C HIS A 92 2.51 -39.20 37.60
N TYR A 93 3.45 -40.14 37.73
CA TYR A 93 4.56 -40.32 36.80
C TYR A 93 4.67 -41.79 36.43
N GLU A 94 4.53 -42.08 35.15
CA GLU A 94 4.68 -43.42 34.59
C GLU A 94 5.77 -43.36 33.51
N PRO A 95 6.85 -44.16 33.65
CA PRO A 95 7.91 -44.24 32.65
C PRO A 95 7.35 -44.65 31.29
N ARG A 96 7.65 -43.87 30.23
CA ARG A 96 7.15 -44.14 28.88
C ARG A 96 8.18 -44.91 28.06
N GLU A 97 7.73 -45.88 27.26
CA GLU A 97 8.62 -46.75 26.46
C GLU A 97 9.35 -46.05 25.29
N GLU A 98 8.84 -44.93 24.76
CA GLU A 98 9.36 -44.32 23.52
C GLU A 98 10.33 -43.16 23.75
N PHE A 99 10.18 -42.44 24.86
CA PHE A 99 11.05 -41.35 25.29
C PHE A 99 10.84 -41.13 26.79
N ASP A 100 11.74 -41.70 27.60
CA ASP A 100 11.73 -41.51 29.04
C ASP A 100 12.71 -40.39 29.42
N TYR A 101 12.45 -39.65 30.51
CA TYR A 101 13.28 -38.54 30.99
C TYR A 101 14.65 -38.99 31.55
N GLY A 102 15.12 -40.19 31.17
CA GLY A 102 16.32 -40.81 31.70
C GLY A 102 16.14 -41.35 33.12
N THR A 103 14.97 -41.91 33.44
CA THR A 103 14.72 -42.50 34.76
C THR A 103 15.66 -43.70 34.99
N ILE A 104 16.46 -43.62 36.05
CA ILE A 104 17.45 -44.66 36.40
C ILE A 104 16.79 -45.78 37.21
N ASP A 105 15.83 -45.45 38.07
CA ASP A 105 15.12 -46.40 38.93
C ASP A 105 13.64 -46.01 39.06
N HIS A 106 12.75 -47.01 39.00
CA HIS A 106 11.33 -46.84 39.29
C HIS A 106 10.86 -48.04 40.13
N GLU A 107 10.30 -47.77 41.32
CA GLU A 107 9.82 -48.79 42.26
C GLU A 107 10.86 -49.87 42.64
N GLY A 108 12.15 -49.51 42.67
CA GLY A 108 13.24 -50.42 43.01
C GLY A 108 13.70 -51.33 41.86
N GLN A 109 13.21 -51.09 40.63
CA GLN A 109 13.73 -51.71 39.42
C GLN A 109 14.71 -50.75 38.73
N ASN A 110 15.97 -51.18 38.61
CA ASN A 110 16.99 -50.46 37.87
C ASN A 110 16.67 -50.53 36.37
N MET A 111 16.40 -49.37 35.76
CA MET A 111 16.06 -49.20 34.35
C MET A 111 17.25 -48.69 33.51
N PHE A 112 18.44 -48.56 34.11
CA PHE A 112 19.67 -48.20 33.40
C PHE A 112 20.36 -49.46 32.81
N PRO A 113 20.77 -49.45 31.53
CA PRO A 113 20.72 -48.37 30.54
C PRO A 113 19.37 -48.25 29.80
N ALA A 114 18.98 -47.01 29.47
CA ALA A 114 17.73 -46.74 28.77
C ALA A 114 17.68 -47.42 27.38
N PRO A 115 16.53 -47.99 26.97
CA PRO A 115 16.37 -48.60 25.65
C PRO A 115 16.50 -47.56 24.53
N LEU A 116 17.01 -47.99 23.36
CA LEU A 116 17.10 -47.12 22.18
C LEU A 116 15.69 -46.78 21.66
N PRO A 117 15.42 -45.53 21.26
CA PRO A 117 14.13 -45.16 20.66
C PRO A 117 13.79 -46.05 19.46
N LYS A 118 12.54 -46.54 19.39
CA LYS A 118 12.08 -47.50 18.37
C LYS A 118 12.23 -46.97 16.93
N THR A 119 12.19 -45.65 16.75
CA THR A 119 12.52 -44.96 15.52
C THR A 119 13.17 -43.63 15.86
N ALA A 120 14.32 -43.32 15.24
CA ALA A 120 14.74 -41.93 15.18
C ALA A 120 13.67 -41.19 14.38
N PRO A 121 13.06 -40.11 14.91
CA PRO A 121 12.16 -39.30 14.09
C PRO A 121 12.94 -38.92 12.83
N PRO A 122 12.37 -39.12 11.62
CA PRO A 122 13.05 -38.75 10.40
C PRO A 122 13.50 -37.31 10.54
N ALA A 123 14.79 -37.04 10.28
CA ALA A 123 15.33 -35.70 10.36
C ALA A 123 14.37 -34.77 9.60
N PRO A 124 13.87 -33.69 10.22
CA PRO A 124 12.83 -32.88 9.62
C PRO A 124 13.34 -32.40 8.26
N VAL A 125 12.66 -32.84 7.19
CA VAL A 125 12.96 -32.35 5.85
C VAL A 125 12.63 -30.86 5.88
N LYS A 126 13.67 -30.03 5.93
CA LYS A 126 13.50 -28.58 5.99
C LYS A 126 12.85 -28.14 4.69
N GLN A 127 11.55 -27.88 4.76
CA GLN A 127 10.81 -27.40 3.60
C GLN A 127 11.38 -26.06 3.18
N LYS A 128 11.71 -25.93 1.89
CA LYS A 128 12.20 -24.66 1.33
C LYS A 128 11.18 -23.56 1.63
N SER A 129 11.69 -22.42 2.06
CA SER A 129 10.87 -21.23 2.24
C SER A 129 10.28 -20.77 0.90
N VAL A 130 9.17 -20.03 0.94
CA VAL A 130 8.54 -19.47 -0.28
C VAL A 130 9.54 -18.62 -1.08
N ALA A 131 10.40 -17.86 -0.39
CA ALA A 131 11.43 -17.04 -1.04
C ALA A 131 12.46 -17.86 -1.81
N GLU A 132 12.85 -19.03 -1.30
CA GLU A 132 13.78 -19.94 -2.00
C GLU A 132 13.13 -20.56 -3.24
N ILE A 133 11.84 -20.91 -3.17
CA ILE A 133 11.08 -21.41 -4.32
C ILE A 133 10.94 -20.32 -5.39
N GLU A 134 10.65 -19.08 -4.99
CA GLU A 134 10.59 -17.93 -5.90
C GLU A 134 11.94 -17.62 -6.53
N ALA A 135 13.03 -17.69 -5.77
CA ALA A 135 14.39 -17.50 -6.27
C ALA A 135 14.78 -18.56 -7.31
N GLU A 136 14.42 -19.82 -7.08
CA GLU A 136 14.61 -20.91 -8.03
C GLU A 136 13.82 -20.65 -9.32
N LYS A 137 12.53 -20.26 -9.21
CA LYS A 137 11.71 -19.87 -10.37
C LYS A 137 12.32 -18.69 -11.13
N ALA A 138 12.81 -17.66 -10.44
CA ALA A 138 13.45 -16.51 -11.07
C ALA A 138 14.79 -16.86 -11.76
N ALA A 139 15.52 -17.86 -11.25
CA ALA A 139 16.76 -18.35 -11.82
C ALA A 139 16.55 -19.19 -13.10
N THR A 140 15.40 -19.84 -13.26
CA THR A 140 15.07 -20.58 -14.50
C THR A 140 14.89 -19.68 -15.73
N VAL A 141 14.63 -18.38 -15.53
CA VAL A 141 14.43 -17.45 -16.64
C VAL A 141 15.79 -17.05 -17.24
N SER A 142 16.08 -17.55 -18.44
CA SER A 142 17.34 -17.27 -19.15
C SER A 142 17.54 -15.76 -19.42
N PRO A 143 18.79 -15.25 -19.41
CA PRO A 143 19.08 -13.86 -19.76
C PRO A 143 18.61 -13.48 -21.18
N PHE A 144 18.63 -14.43 -22.11
CA PHE A 144 18.09 -14.26 -23.45
C PHE A 144 16.59 -13.98 -23.42
N ASN A 145 15.80 -14.78 -22.70
CA ASN A 145 14.35 -14.57 -22.60
C ASN A 145 14.03 -13.24 -21.93
N LYS A 146 14.77 -12.82 -20.89
CA LYS A 146 14.61 -11.50 -20.26
C LYS A 146 14.83 -10.37 -21.27
N THR A 147 15.90 -10.45 -22.05
CA THR A 147 16.23 -9.45 -23.06
C THR A 147 15.22 -9.44 -24.20
N LEU A 148 14.81 -10.62 -24.68
CA LEU A 148 13.82 -10.79 -25.73
C LEU A 148 12.47 -10.20 -25.30
N THR A 149 11.98 -10.51 -24.10
CA THR A 149 10.74 -9.93 -23.57
C THR A 149 10.84 -8.41 -23.46
N SER A 150 11.96 -7.87 -22.94
CA SER A 150 12.15 -6.42 -22.84
C SER A 150 12.15 -5.74 -24.21
N ALA A 151 12.95 -6.24 -25.16
CA ALA A 151 13.00 -5.73 -26.53
C ALA A 151 11.63 -5.82 -27.22
N SER A 152 10.86 -6.89 -26.97
CA SER A 152 9.53 -7.08 -27.54
C SER A 152 8.53 -6.04 -27.01
N VAL A 153 8.56 -5.73 -25.71
CA VAL A 153 7.71 -4.70 -25.11
C VAL A 153 8.00 -3.32 -25.69
N TYR A 154 9.28 -2.94 -25.81
CA TYR A 154 9.66 -1.67 -26.44
C TYR A 154 9.30 -1.61 -27.92
N THR A 155 9.50 -2.70 -28.66
CA THR A 155 9.11 -2.79 -30.07
C THR A 155 7.61 -2.61 -30.23
N ALA A 156 6.80 -3.24 -29.37
CA ALA A 156 5.36 -3.08 -29.37
C ALA A 156 4.96 -1.61 -29.09
N GLY A 157 5.54 -0.99 -28.06
CA GLY A 157 5.27 0.42 -27.72
C GLY A 157 5.62 1.40 -28.85
N LEU A 158 6.80 1.28 -29.45
CA LEU A 158 7.22 2.11 -30.59
C LEU A 158 6.33 1.87 -31.82
N SER A 159 5.93 0.62 -32.07
CA SER A 159 5.00 0.28 -33.16
C SER A 159 3.62 0.88 -32.94
N THR A 160 3.13 0.95 -31.69
CA THR A 160 1.88 1.65 -31.36
C THR A 160 1.98 3.14 -31.66
N CYS A 161 3.10 3.80 -31.35
CA CYS A 161 3.30 5.21 -31.72
C CYS A 161 3.24 5.43 -33.24
N LEU A 162 3.86 4.53 -34.02
CA LEU A 162 3.77 4.57 -35.48
C LEU A 162 2.33 4.36 -35.96
N GLY A 163 1.63 3.37 -35.40
CA GLY A 163 0.23 3.10 -35.73
C GLY A 163 -0.70 4.28 -35.45
N LEU A 164 -0.55 4.94 -34.30
CA LEU A 164 -1.32 6.15 -33.95
C LEU A 164 -1.03 7.31 -34.91
N GLY A 165 0.22 7.45 -35.36
CA GLY A 165 0.59 8.44 -36.37
C GLY A 165 -0.05 8.16 -37.73
N LEU A 166 -0.12 6.88 -38.15
CA LEU A 166 -0.71 6.48 -39.43
C LEU A 166 -2.23 6.67 -39.47
N ILE A 167 -2.92 6.52 -38.34
CA ILE A 167 -4.39 6.71 -38.26
C ILE A 167 -4.79 8.14 -37.87
N SER A 168 -3.82 9.04 -37.65
CA SER A 168 -4.06 10.40 -37.21
C SER A 168 -4.81 11.20 -38.29
N PRO A 169 -6.04 11.69 -38.02
CA PRO A 169 -6.82 12.42 -39.02
C PRO A 169 -6.34 13.86 -39.20
N ASN A 170 -5.73 14.46 -38.17
CA ASN A 170 -5.29 15.86 -38.18
C ASN A 170 -4.19 16.10 -37.12
N ALA A 171 -3.65 17.32 -37.10
CA ALA A 171 -2.62 17.70 -36.13
C ALA A 171 -3.15 17.76 -34.68
N ALA A 172 -4.42 18.12 -34.47
CA ALA A 172 -5.02 18.22 -33.13
C ALA A 172 -4.98 16.87 -32.41
N PHE A 173 -5.32 15.78 -33.10
CA PHE A 173 -5.21 14.42 -32.55
C PHE A 173 -3.78 14.11 -32.08
N THR A 174 -2.77 14.43 -32.90
CA THR A 174 -1.36 14.18 -32.53
C THR A 174 -0.92 15.03 -31.34
N GLN A 175 -1.36 16.29 -31.26
CA GLN A 175 -1.09 17.17 -30.11
C GLN A 175 -1.74 16.61 -28.84
N MET A 176 -2.98 16.14 -28.94
CA MET A 176 -3.69 15.57 -27.79
C MET A 176 -3.10 14.23 -27.33
N VAL A 177 -2.66 13.37 -28.26
CA VAL A 177 -1.87 12.16 -27.94
C VAL A 177 -0.56 12.52 -27.23
N THR A 178 0.09 13.61 -27.65
CA THR A 178 1.31 14.11 -27.00
C THR A 178 1.03 14.56 -25.56
N THR A 179 0.00 15.40 -25.37
CA THR A 179 -0.46 15.84 -24.05
C THR A 179 -0.85 14.66 -23.16
N PHE A 180 -1.59 13.69 -23.70
CA PHE A 180 -1.99 12.45 -23.02
C PHE A 180 -0.77 11.65 -22.53
N GLY A 181 0.21 11.42 -23.41
CA GLY A 181 1.43 10.67 -23.08
C GLY A 181 2.25 11.35 -21.98
N LEU A 182 2.46 12.66 -22.09
CA LEU A 182 3.19 13.44 -21.09
C LEU A 182 2.44 13.48 -19.76
N ALA A 183 1.12 13.73 -19.78
CA ALA A 183 0.29 13.74 -18.58
C ALA A 183 0.25 12.37 -17.89
N GLY A 184 0.24 11.26 -18.66
CA GLY A 184 0.35 9.90 -18.13
C GLY A 184 1.66 9.65 -17.38
N ILE A 185 2.79 10.13 -17.91
CA ILE A 185 4.10 10.04 -17.25
C ILE A 185 4.12 10.89 -15.98
N VAL A 186 3.59 12.12 -16.05
CA VAL A 186 3.47 13.00 -14.88
C VAL A 186 2.62 12.35 -13.79
N GLY A 187 1.48 11.77 -14.15
CA GLY A 187 0.61 11.05 -13.21
C GLY A 187 1.29 9.84 -12.58
N TYR A 188 2.01 9.05 -13.39
CA TYR A 188 2.79 7.92 -12.89
C TYR A 188 3.77 8.35 -11.79
N HIS A 189 4.61 9.35 -12.05
CA HIS A 189 5.61 9.80 -11.08
C HIS A 189 4.99 10.51 -9.87
N THR A 190 3.92 11.28 -10.08
CA THR A 190 3.26 12.03 -9.00
C THR A 190 2.62 11.10 -7.99
N VAL A 191 1.94 10.04 -8.45
CA VAL A 191 1.23 9.11 -7.56
C VAL A 191 2.20 8.23 -6.78
N TRP A 192 3.30 7.76 -7.39
CA TRP A 192 4.34 7.02 -6.66
C TRP A 192 4.98 7.84 -5.54
N GLY A 193 4.95 9.17 -5.63
CA GLY A 193 5.44 10.07 -4.59
C GLY A 193 4.48 10.28 -3.41
N VAL A 194 3.24 9.80 -3.48
CA VAL A 194 2.23 9.99 -2.43
C VAL A 194 2.59 9.17 -1.19
N THR A 195 2.48 9.78 0.00
CA THR A 195 2.69 9.06 1.27
C THR A 195 1.63 7.95 1.39
N PRO A 196 1.98 6.68 1.67
CA PRO A 196 1.01 5.59 1.69
C PRO A 196 -0.16 5.75 2.68
N ALA A 197 0.07 6.45 3.80
CA ALA A 197 -0.99 6.81 4.76
C ALA A 197 -2.06 7.76 4.17
N LEU A 198 -1.78 8.40 3.02
CA LEU A 198 -2.64 9.35 2.33
C LEU A 198 -3.30 8.79 1.06
N HIS A 199 -3.20 7.48 0.79
CA HIS A 199 -3.86 6.87 -0.36
C HIS A 199 -5.41 6.94 -0.31
N SER A 200 -6.03 6.86 0.88
CA SER A 200 -7.48 7.06 0.98
C SER A 200 -7.88 8.52 0.69
N PRO A 201 -7.20 9.54 1.27
CA PRO A 201 -7.34 10.92 0.81
C PRO A 201 -7.07 11.11 -0.69
N LEU A 202 -6.09 10.42 -1.26
CA LEU A 202 -5.79 10.46 -2.69
C LEU A 202 -6.98 10.00 -3.53
N MET A 203 -7.62 8.88 -3.18
CA MET A 203 -8.85 8.43 -3.84
C MET A 203 -9.98 9.46 -3.73
N SER A 204 -10.10 10.15 -2.59
CA SER A 204 -11.08 11.23 -2.46
C SER A 204 -10.75 12.44 -3.34
N VAL A 205 -9.48 12.84 -3.42
CA VAL A 205 -9.05 13.98 -4.25
C VAL A 205 -9.22 13.67 -5.73
N THR A 206 -8.88 12.45 -6.19
CA THR A 206 -9.10 12.05 -7.58
C THR A 206 -10.58 12.10 -7.95
N ASN A 207 -11.46 11.77 -7.01
CA ASN A 207 -12.92 11.84 -7.22
C ASN A 207 -13.48 13.26 -7.18
N ALA A 208 -12.82 14.18 -6.47
CA ALA A 208 -13.21 15.58 -6.48
C ALA A 208 -12.83 16.21 -7.82
N ILE A 209 -11.63 15.86 -8.32
CA ILE A 209 -11.13 16.35 -9.60
C ILE A 209 -11.87 15.69 -10.78
N SER A 210 -12.30 14.43 -10.67
CA SER A 210 -13.11 13.77 -11.71
C SER A 210 -14.44 14.47 -11.98
N GLY A 211 -14.90 15.34 -11.07
CA GLY A 211 -16.00 16.27 -11.30
C GLY A 211 -15.81 17.19 -12.52
N LEU A 212 -14.60 17.27 -13.09
CA LEU A 212 -14.37 17.93 -14.38
C LEU A 212 -15.07 17.27 -15.57
N THR A 213 -15.70 16.10 -15.45
CA THR A 213 -16.69 15.66 -16.44
C THR A 213 -17.81 16.68 -16.64
N ALA A 214 -18.08 17.55 -15.65
CA ALA A 214 -19.00 18.67 -15.78
C ALA A 214 -18.63 19.60 -16.95
N VAL A 215 -17.33 19.76 -17.25
CA VAL A 215 -16.86 20.50 -18.43
C VAL A 215 -17.43 19.90 -19.71
N GLY A 216 -17.46 18.57 -19.82
CA GLY A 216 -17.99 17.87 -20.98
C GLY A 216 -19.44 18.23 -21.25
N GLY A 217 -20.34 18.08 -20.28
CA GLY A 217 -21.74 18.43 -20.52
C GLY A 217 -22.03 19.92 -20.52
N LEU A 218 -21.21 20.78 -19.92
CA LEU A 218 -21.33 22.23 -20.14
C LEU A 218 -21.10 22.58 -21.61
N VAL A 219 -20.12 21.97 -22.28
CA VAL A 219 -19.89 22.18 -23.72
C VAL A 219 -21.10 21.71 -24.55
N LEU A 220 -21.78 20.65 -24.12
CA LEU A 220 -22.95 20.10 -24.82
C LEU A 220 -24.27 20.78 -24.44
N MET A 221 -24.29 21.64 -23.43
CA MET A 221 -25.47 22.39 -23.03
C MET A 221 -25.71 23.56 -23.98
N GLY A 222 -26.78 23.47 -24.76
CA GLY A 222 -27.29 24.58 -25.58
C GLY A 222 -28.79 24.83 -25.36
N GLY A 223 -29.33 25.80 -26.09
CA GLY A 223 -30.73 26.21 -26.00
C GLY A 223 -30.96 27.40 -25.06
N ASP A 224 -32.21 27.58 -24.64
CA ASP A 224 -32.64 28.73 -23.82
C ASP A 224 -32.63 28.39 -22.32
N SER A 225 -33.80 28.35 -21.66
CA SER A 225 -33.90 28.18 -20.20
C SER A 225 -34.00 26.71 -19.74
N LEU A 226 -34.26 25.77 -20.65
CA LEU A 226 -34.42 24.35 -20.33
C LEU A 226 -33.46 23.48 -21.14
N PRO A 227 -32.72 22.56 -20.49
CA PRO A 227 -31.75 21.76 -21.18
C PRO A 227 -32.39 20.85 -22.24
N PRO A 228 -31.65 20.57 -23.33
CA PRO A 228 -32.11 19.68 -24.38
C PRO A 228 -32.47 18.31 -23.80
N ARG A 229 -33.50 17.66 -24.36
CA ARG A 229 -34.03 16.39 -23.80
C ARG A 229 -32.96 15.31 -23.64
N TYR A 230 -31.99 15.25 -24.55
CA TYR A 230 -30.89 14.28 -24.52
C TYR A 230 -29.88 14.51 -23.39
N LEU A 231 -29.77 15.74 -22.89
CA LEU A 231 -28.82 16.11 -21.83
C LEU A 231 -29.47 16.24 -20.45
N ARG A 232 -30.80 16.13 -20.36
CA ARG A 232 -31.51 16.16 -19.07
C ARG A 232 -31.11 15.01 -18.16
N LEU A 233 -30.80 13.83 -18.72
CA LEU A 233 -30.31 12.68 -17.95
C LEU A 233 -28.89 12.91 -17.41
N TRP A 234 -28.08 13.68 -18.13
CA TRP A 234 -26.71 14.00 -17.75
C TRP A 234 -26.64 14.84 -16.47
N LEU A 235 -27.65 15.69 -16.23
CA LEU A 235 -27.81 16.43 -14.97
C LEU A 235 -27.85 15.53 -13.73
N TRP A 236 -28.39 14.32 -13.86
CA TRP A 236 -28.49 13.36 -12.75
C TRP A 236 -27.23 12.53 -12.58
N ALA A 237 -26.31 12.60 -13.54
CA ALA A 237 -25.10 11.80 -13.60
C ALA A 237 -23.85 12.58 -13.16
N GLN A 238 -23.99 13.85 -12.74
CA GLN A 238 -22.85 14.68 -12.38
C GLN A 238 -22.09 14.12 -11.18
N PRO A 239 -20.79 13.79 -11.33
CA PRO A 239 -19.97 13.41 -10.19
C PRO A 239 -19.45 14.66 -9.49
N SER A 240 -19.68 14.75 -8.18
CA SER A 240 -19.01 15.78 -7.38
C SER A 240 -18.72 15.26 -5.99
N SER A 241 -17.65 14.50 -5.77
CA SER A 241 -17.26 14.29 -4.36
C SER A 241 -16.90 15.66 -3.77
N PRO A 242 -17.61 16.16 -2.75
CA PRO A 242 -17.44 17.55 -2.35
C PRO A 242 -16.02 17.70 -1.77
N PRO A 243 -15.29 18.77 -2.09
CA PRO A 243 -13.94 19.00 -1.56
C PRO A 243 -13.86 18.95 -0.01
N SER A 244 -15.01 19.14 0.66
CA SER A 244 -15.16 18.97 2.10
C SER A 244 -14.90 17.54 2.60
N THR A 245 -15.12 16.51 1.77
CA THR A 245 -14.83 15.12 2.13
C THR A 245 -13.32 14.92 2.25
N SER A 246 -12.56 15.36 1.24
CA SER A 246 -11.10 15.33 1.28
C SER A 246 -10.57 16.18 2.44
N GLN A 247 -11.11 17.38 2.65
CA GLN A 247 -10.73 18.25 3.76
C GLN A 247 -10.93 17.57 5.12
N ARG A 248 -12.10 16.96 5.35
CA ARG A 248 -12.41 16.28 6.62
C ARG A 248 -11.46 15.13 6.91
N MET A 249 -11.08 14.36 5.90
CA MET A 249 -10.08 13.29 6.06
C MET A 249 -8.70 13.84 6.41
N LEU A 250 -8.29 14.93 5.74
CA LEU A 250 -6.98 15.56 5.97
C LEU A 250 -6.89 16.24 7.33
N ASP A 251 -8.00 16.81 7.82
CA ASP A 251 -8.07 17.45 9.13
C ASP A 251 -7.90 16.45 10.28
N MET A 252 -8.24 15.16 10.08
CA MET A 252 -8.00 14.11 11.09
C MET A 252 -6.52 13.83 11.33
N PHE A 253 -5.65 14.20 10.39
CA PHE A 253 -4.21 14.06 10.55
C PHE A 253 -3.55 15.28 11.21
N LYS A 254 -4.33 16.32 11.54
CA LYS A 254 -3.83 17.48 12.29
C LYS A 254 -3.61 17.10 13.74
N ARG A 255 -2.40 17.30 14.24
CA ARG A 255 -2.09 17.08 15.65
C ARG A 255 -2.47 18.33 16.45
N PRO A 256 -2.93 18.20 17.71
CA PRO A 256 -3.19 19.35 18.57
C PRO A 256 -1.95 20.23 18.84
N THR A 257 -0.74 19.67 18.67
CA THR A 257 0.53 20.36 18.89
C THR A 257 1.12 20.99 17.63
N ASP A 258 0.48 20.81 16.46
CA ASP A 258 0.95 21.43 15.22
C ASP A 258 0.75 22.96 15.27
N PRO A 259 1.65 23.75 14.65
CA PRO A 259 1.47 25.19 14.55
C PRO A 259 0.13 25.58 13.89
N PRO A 260 -0.42 26.76 14.18
CA PRO A 260 -1.60 27.28 13.48
C PRO A 260 -1.35 27.36 11.98
N GLU A 261 -2.29 26.83 11.19
CA GLU A 261 -2.27 26.90 9.73
C GLU A 261 -3.28 27.95 9.22
N TYR A 262 -2.95 28.65 8.15
CA TYR A 262 -3.74 29.76 7.61
C TYR A 262 -4.25 29.43 6.20
N ASN A 263 -4.98 28.32 6.06
CA ASN A 263 -5.40 27.77 4.77
C ASN A 263 -6.31 28.72 3.96
N TYR A 264 -6.99 29.67 4.59
CA TYR A 264 -7.77 30.70 3.89
C TYR A 264 -6.90 31.60 3.00
N LEU A 265 -5.59 31.69 3.24
CA LEU A 265 -4.66 32.45 2.39
C LEU A 265 -4.54 31.86 0.98
N TYR A 266 -4.82 30.55 0.80
CA TYR A 266 -4.87 29.93 -0.52
C TYR A 266 -6.06 30.41 -1.37
N ALA A 267 -7.03 31.13 -0.78
CA ALA A 267 -8.04 31.83 -1.56
C ALA A 267 -7.44 32.97 -2.40
N LEU A 268 -6.29 33.55 -2.01
CA LEU A 268 -5.63 34.63 -2.76
C LEU A 268 -5.21 34.19 -4.17
N PRO A 269 -4.40 33.13 -4.36
CA PRO A 269 -4.06 32.67 -5.70
C PRO A 269 -5.30 32.16 -6.47
N GLY A 270 -6.26 31.53 -5.81
CA GLY A 270 -7.50 31.07 -6.47
C GLY A 270 -8.34 32.22 -7.02
N ALA A 271 -8.54 33.27 -6.22
CA ALA A 271 -9.25 34.48 -6.62
C ALA A 271 -8.49 35.25 -7.71
N ALA A 272 -7.16 35.34 -7.62
CA ALA A 272 -6.34 35.96 -8.64
C ALA A 272 -6.39 35.19 -9.98
N PHE A 273 -6.39 33.86 -9.93
CA PHE A 273 -6.42 33.00 -11.11
C PHE A 273 -7.77 33.10 -11.85
N VAL A 274 -8.88 32.85 -11.15
CA VAL A 274 -10.23 32.90 -11.76
C VAL A 274 -10.69 34.34 -12.02
N GLY A 275 -10.43 35.26 -11.09
CA GLY A 275 -10.78 36.68 -11.24
C GLY A 275 -9.95 37.37 -12.31
N GLY A 276 -8.65 37.05 -12.40
CA GLY A 276 -7.77 37.54 -13.48
C GLY A 276 -8.21 37.02 -14.86
N TYR A 277 -8.67 35.77 -14.93
CA TYR A 277 -9.30 35.24 -16.14
C TYR A 277 -10.57 36.02 -16.51
N GLY A 278 -11.49 36.22 -15.55
CA GLY A 278 -12.71 37.00 -15.78
C GLY A 278 -12.42 38.43 -16.28
N ALA A 279 -11.43 39.11 -15.70
CA ALA A 279 -10.98 40.42 -16.16
C ALA A 279 -10.39 40.37 -17.58
N SER A 280 -9.65 39.32 -17.92
CA SER A 280 -9.06 39.14 -19.26
C SER A 280 -10.13 38.89 -20.31
N VAL A 281 -11.13 38.05 -20.01
CA VAL A 281 -12.29 37.82 -20.88
C VAL A 281 -13.11 39.10 -21.05
N ALA A 282 -13.33 39.87 -19.98
CA ALA A 282 -14.01 41.17 -20.05
C ALA A 282 -13.24 42.20 -20.89
N ALA A 283 -11.91 42.11 -20.91
CA ALA A 283 -11.04 42.92 -21.77
C ALA A 283 -10.94 42.40 -23.22
N GLY A 284 -11.61 41.29 -23.56
CA GLY A 284 -11.67 40.73 -24.91
C GLY A 284 -10.53 39.76 -25.27
N TYR A 285 -9.72 39.32 -24.31
CA TYR A 285 -8.69 38.30 -24.53
C TYR A 285 -9.25 36.89 -24.42
N SER A 286 -8.80 36.00 -25.29
CA SER A 286 -9.08 34.56 -25.25
C SER A 286 -7.83 33.80 -24.79
N ILE A 287 -7.85 33.36 -23.52
CA ILE A 287 -6.73 32.68 -22.85
C ILE A 287 -7.14 31.30 -22.27
N GLU A 288 -8.19 30.71 -22.83
CA GLU A 288 -8.82 29.45 -22.38
C GLU A 288 -7.81 28.29 -22.34
N GLN A 289 -6.97 28.17 -23.37
CA GLN A 289 -5.95 27.11 -23.44
C GLN A 289 -4.88 27.25 -22.35
N MET A 290 -4.53 28.48 -21.98
CA MET A 290 -3.60 28.73 -20.87
C MET A 290 -4.27 28.47 -19.52
N MET A 291 -5.57 28.75 -19.40
CA MET A 291 -6.34 28.38 -18.22
C MET A 291 -6.47 26.86 -18.06
N TYR A 292 -6.64 26.12 -19.14
CA TYR A 292 -6.62 24.65 -19.13
C TYR A 292 -5.27 24.11 -18.68
N LEU A 293 -4.16 24.67 -19.17
CA LEU A 293 -2.83 24.31 -18.68
C LEU A 293 -2.68 24.62 -17.17
N GLY A 294 -3.03 25.84 -16.74
CA GLY A 294 -2.94 26.24 -15.34
C GLY A 294 -3.80 25.38 -14.41
N SER A 295 -5.01 25.03 -14.86
CA SER A 295 -5.93 24.15 -14.15
C SER A 295 -5.38 22.73 -14.05
N GLY A 296 -4.82 22.20 -15.14
CA GLY A 296 -4.13 20.91 -15.16
C GLY A 296 -2.94 20.87 -14.21
N LEU A 297 -2.11 21.92 -14.17
CA LEU A 297 -0.99 22.03 -13.24
C LEU A 297 -1.44 22.09 -11.78
N CYS A 298 -2.54 22.80 -11.49
CA CYS A 298 -3.17 22.80 -10.17
C CYS A 298 -3.66 21.39 -9.79
N CYS A 299 -4.26 20.64 -10.71
CA CYS A 299 -4.67 19.24 -10.47
C CYS A 299 -3.47 18.30 -10.26
N VAL A 300 -2.37 18.46 -11.00
CA VAL A 300 -1.10 17.74 -10.74
C VAL A 300 -0.60 18.08 -9.34
N GLY A 301 -0.56 19.38 -9.01
CA GLY A 301 -0.17 19.90 -7.70
C GLY A 301 -1.05 19.38 -6.57
N ALA A 302 -2.32 19.09 -6.86
CA ALA A 302 -3.23 18.50 -5.89
C ALA A 302 -2.74 17.13 -5.42
N LEU A 303 -2.40 16.25 -6.37
CA LEU A 303 -1.86 14.91 -6.07
C LEU A 303 -0.45 14.99 -5.49
N ALA A 304 0.40 15.85 -6.06
CA ALA A 304 1.77 16.06 -5.58
C ALA A 304 1.81 16.57 -4.13
N GLY A 305 0.83 17.40 -3.73
CA GLY A 305 0.69 17.90 -2.36
C GLY A 305 0.45 16.79 -1.33
N LEU A 306 -0.06 15.62 -1.74
CA LEU A 306 -0.25 14.46 -0.87
C LEU A 306 1.05 13.64 -0.67
N SER A 307 2.17 14.06 -1.24
CA SER A 307 3.49 13.43 -1.01
C SER A 307 3.97 13.55 0.43
N ALA A 308 3.52 14.56 1.18
CA ALA A 308 3.82 14.72 2.59
C ALA A 308 2.59 15.19 3.37
N GLN A 309 2.50 14.77 4.65
CA GLN A 309 1.40 15.17 5.52
C GLN A 309 1.34 16.69 5.76
N GLY A 310 2.50 17.36 5.76
CA GLY A 310 2.56 18.82 5.93
C GLY A 310 1.96 19.59 4.76
N THR A 311 2.00 19.04 3.54
CA THR A 311 1.54 19.69 2.31
C THR A 311 0.17 19.21 1.83
N SER A 312 -0.44 18.23 2.51
CA SER A 312 -1.67 17.58 2.05
C SER A 312 -2.86 18.54 1.89
N ARG A 313 -2.98 19.54 2.76
CA ARG A 313 -4.03 20.58 2.68
C ARG A 313 -3.82 21.55 1.52
N LEU A 314 -2.57 21.87 1.20
CA LEU A 314 -2.23 22.64 -0.01
C LEU A 314 -2.66 21.85 -1.25
N GLY A 315 -2.45 20.53 -1.26
CA GLY A 315 -2.94 19.64 -2.32
C GLY A 315 -4.44 19.77 -2.54
N ASN A 316 -5.24 19.71 -1.47
CA ASN A 316 -6.69 19.91 -1.57
C ASN A 316 -7.07 21.31 -2.13
N ALA A 317 -6.39 22.36 -1.67
CA ALA A 317 -6.62 23.72 -2.16
C ALA A 317 -6.28 23.88 -3.65
N LEU A 318 -5.16 23.31 -4.11
CA LEU A 318 -4.77 23.28 -5.52
C LEU A 318 -5.80 22.52 -6.37
N GLY A 319 -6.32 21.40 -5.88
CA GLY A 319 -7.40 20.66 -6.54
C GLY A 319 -8.64 21.51 -6.76
N MET A 320 -9.11 22.22 -5.73
CA MET A 320 -10.25 23.14 -5.83
C MET A 320 -9.98 24.27 -6.84
N MET A 321 -8.79 24.86 -6.83
CA MET A 321 -8.41 25.90 -7.79
C MET A 321 -8.37 25.39 -9.23
N GLY A 322 -7.89 24.16 -9.45
CA GLY A 322 -7.86 23.53 -10.76
C GLY A 322 -9.25 23.26 -11.32
N VAL A 323 -10.16 22.70 -10.51
CA VAL A 323 -11.55 22.46 -10.92
C VAL A 323 -12.26 23.78 -11.22
N ALA A 324 -12.16 24.77 -10.33
CA ALA A 324 -12.77 26.09 -10.52
C ALA A 324 -12.25 26.81 -11.78
N GLY A 325 -10.93 26.77 -12.01
CA GLY A 325 -10.30 27.34 -13.21
C GLY A 325 -10.75 26.66 -14.50
N GLY A 326 -10.88 25.33 -14.49
CA GLY A 326 -11.34 24.56 -15.64
C GLY A 326 -12.77 24.87 -16.04
N ILE A 327 -13.68 24.94 -15.05
CA ILE A 327 -15.08 25.31 -15.28
C ILE A 327 -15.17 26.76 -15.76
N ALA A 328 -14.45 27.69 -15.13
CA ALA A 328 -14.45 29.10 -15.54
C ALA A 328 -13.95 29.26 -16.99
N ALA A 329 -12.86 28.58 -17.35
CA ALA A 329 -12.31 28.58 -18.70
C ALA A 329 -13.36 28.13 -19.73
N THR A 330 -14.02 27.01 -19.47
CA THR A 330 -15.07 26.47 -20.35
C THR A 330 -16.26 27.42 -20.49
N LEU A 331 -16.74 28.02 -19.39
CA LEU A 331 -17.83 29.01 -19.46
C LEU A 331 -17.42 30.24 -20.28
N GLY A 332 -16.18 30.73 -20.11
CA GLY A 332 -15.67 31.85 -20.90
C GLY A 332 -15.46 31.51 -22.38
N ALA A 333 -15.10 30.27 -22.70
CA ALA A 333 -14.97 29.77 -24.07
C ALA A 333 -16.32 29.77 -24.80
N LEU A 334 -17.37 29.31 -24.12
CA LEU A 334 -18.72 29.15 -24.69
C LEU A 334 -19.45 30.49 -24.89
N LYS A 335 -19.12 31.53 -24.10
CA LYS A 335 -19.78 32.84 -24.10
C LYS A 335 -21.32 32.71 -24.12
N PRO A 336 -21.91 31.97 -23.15
CA PRO A 336 -23.34 31.67 -23.14
C PRO A 336 -24.21 32.92 -23.05
N SER A 337 -25.41 32.89 -23.63
CA SER A 337 -26.41 33.94 -23.40
C SER A 337 -26.80 33.98 -21.91
N PRO A 338 -27.35 35.09 -21.40
CA PRO A 338 -27.80 35.15 -20.00
C PRO A 338 -28.76 34.03 -19.62
N GLU A 339 -29.63 33.61 -20.53
CA GLU A 339 -30.58 32.51 -20.35
C GLU A 339 -29.85 31.17 -20.26
N LEU A 340 -28.93 30.88 -21.19
CA LEU A 340 -28.15 29.65 -21.17
C LEU A 340 -27.20 29.59 -19.96
N LEU A 341 -26.61 30.72 -19.58
CA LEU A 341 -25.79 30.82 -18.38
C LEU A 341 -26.64 30.57 -17.13
N SER A 342 -27.87 31.07 -17.08
CA SER A 342 -28.80 30.77 -15.98
C SER A 342 -29.16 29.29 -15.95
N GLN A 343 -29.35 28.66 -17.11
CA GLN A 343 -29.58 27.22 -17.22
C GLN A 343 -28.37 26.41 -16.73
N MET A 344 -27.15 26.76 -17.16
CA MET A 344 -25.91 26.10 -16.75
C MET A 344 -25.65 26.29 -15.26
N SER A 345 -25.82 27.50 -14.76
CA SER A 345 -25.66 27.82 -13.33
C SER A 345 -26.70 27.09 -12.49
N LEU A 346 -27.96 27.01 -12.96
CA LEU A 346 -29.01 26.24 -12.31
C LEU A 346 -28.74 24.73 -12.41
N ALA A 347 -28.20 24.23 -13.52
CA ALA A 347 -27.82 22.84 -13.66
C ALA A 347 -26.73 22.44 -12.65
N MET A 348 -25.71 23.29 -12.48
CA MET A 348 -24.68 23.13 -11.45
C MET A 348 -25.24 23.32 -10.03
N ALA A 349 -26.16 24.27 -9.81
CA ALA A 349 -26.77 24.48 -8.49
C ALA A 349 -27.81 23.40 -8.11
N LEU A 350 -28.53 22.84 -9.08
CA LEU A 350 -29.45 21.71 -8.88
C LEU A 350 -28.69 20.41 -8.70
N GLU A 351 -27.54 20.28 -9.36
CA GLU A 351 -26.55 19.25 -9.05
C GLU A 351 -26.16 19.33 -7.57
N GLU A 352 -25.80 20.51 -7.06
CA GLU A 352 -25.59 20.69 -5.62
C GLU A 352 -26.83 20.33 -4.77
N LEU A 353 -28.06 20.55 -5.25
CA LEU A 353 -29.27 20.32 -4.45
C LEU A 353 -29.73 18.85 -4.36
N TRP A 354 -29.73 18.09 -5.47
CA TRP A 354 -30.35 16.76 -5.55
C TRP A 354 -29.36 15.60 -5.44
N THR A 355 -28.12 15.76 -5.89
CA THR A 355 -27.10 14.73 -5.71
C THR A 355 -26.74 14.61 -4.22
N GLN A 356 -26.19 13.47 -3.80
CA GLN A 356 -25.69 13.28 -2.44
C GLN A 356 -24.50 14.21 -2.09
N THR A 357 -24.24 15.31 -2.80
CA THR A 357 -22.97 16.04 -2.77
C THR A 357 -22.98 17.57 -2.52
N GLY A 358 -24.06 18.35 -2.75
CA GLY A 358 -24.07 19.79 -2.42
C GLY A 358 -24.79 20.17 -1.11
N TYR A 359 -26.12 20.25 -1.03
CA TYR A 359 -26.85 20.61 0.21
C TYR A 359 -27.14 19.37 1.07
N MET A 360 -27.81 18.37 0.49
CA MET A 360 -27.86 17.04 1.12
C MET A 360 -26.48 16.43 1.20
N GLY A 361 -25.53 16.85 0.37
CA GLY A 361 -24.22 16.25 0.34
C GLY A 361 -23.12 16.86 1.16
N LEU A 362 -23.09 18.17 1.38
CA LEU A 362 -22.41 18.67 2.56
C LEU A 362 -23.04 18.04 3.81
N THR A 363 -24.35 17.83 3.83
CA THR A 363 -25.03 17.20 4.96
C THR A 363 -24.65 15.72 5.10
N ILE A 364 -24.61 14.96 4.01
CA ILE A 364 -24.27 13.53 3.95
C ILE A 364 -22.77 13.38 4.17
N ALA A 365 -21.90 14.13 3.50
CA ALA A 365 -20.46 14.14 3.76
C ALA A 365 -20.09 14.60 5.19
N LYS A 366 -20.92 15.42 5.85
CA LYS A 366 -20.78 15.75 7.28
C LYS A 366 -21.34 14.66 8.20
N ARG A 367 -22.35 13.89 7.77
CA ARG A 367 -23.03 12.85 8.56
C ARG A 367 -22.47 11.44 8.36
N ILE A 368 -21.84 11.17 7.21
CA ILE A 368 -21.24 9.88 6.87
C ILE A 368 -20.07 9.64 7.81
N GLU A 369 -19.97 8.42 8.30
CA GLU A 369 -18.85 8.02 9.13
C GLU A 369 -17.63 7.71 8.25
N ILE A 370 -16.41 7.95 8.75
CA ILE A 370 -15.19 7.75 7.95
C ILE A 370 -15.00 6.27 7.54
N THR A 371 -15.60 5.34 8.28
CA THR A 371 -15.68 3.91 7.95
C THR A 371 -16.44 3.61 6.66
N ASP A 372 -17.38 4.49 6.32
CA ASP A 372 -18.35 4.34 5.22
C ASP A 372 -17.85 5.10 3.98
N LEU A 373 -16.60 5.55 4.01
CA LEU A 373 -16.00 6.28 2.90
C LEU A 373 -15.74 5.39 1.66
N PRO A 374 -15.30 4.11 1.77
CA PRO A 374 -15.05 3.29 0.58
C PRO A 374 -16.29 3.07 -0.30
N GLN A 375 -17.46 2.86 0.30
CA GLN A 375 -18.73 2.73 -0.43
C GLN A 375 -19.16 4.07 -1.05
N LEU A 376 -18.94 5.20 -0.38
CA LEU A 376 -19.19 6.52 -0.96
C LEU A 376 -18.30 6.80 -2.18
N VAL A 377 -17.01 6.44 -2.10
CA VAL A 377 -16.06 6.51 -3.22
C VAL A 377 -16.55 5.66 -4.40
N ALA A 378 -17.01 4.44 -4.16
CA ALA A 378 -17.61 3.60 -5.19
C ALA A 378 -18.84 4.26 -5.82
N ALA A 379 -19.75 4.82 -5.02
CA ALA A 379 -20.92 5.53 -5.54
C ALA A 379 -20.52 6.69 -6.47
N PHE A 380 -19.49 7.47 -6.15
CA PHE A 380 -19.02 8.56 -7.00
C PHE A 380 -18.44 8.09 -8.34
N HIS A 381 -17.66 7.01 -8.38
CA HIS A 381 -17.18 6.46 -9.65
C HIS A 381 -18.34 6.05 -10.57
N SER A 382 -19.47 5.59 -9.99
CA SER A 382 -20.64 5.24 -10.79
C SER A 382 -21.21 6.46 -11.52
N LEU A 383 -21.26 7.62 -10.87
CA LEU A 383 -21.71 8.87 -11.47
C LEU A 383 -20.76 9.33 -12.59
N VAL A 384 -19.44 9.26 -12.37
CA VAL A 384 -18.44 9.57 -13.42
C VAL A 384 -18.65 8.69 -14.65
N GLY A 385 -18.82 7.38 -14.46
CA GLY A 385 -19.07 6.45 -15.56
C GLY A 385 -20.35 6.75 -16.33
N LEU A 386 -21.43 7.10 -15.61
CA LEU A 386 -22.70 7.47 -16.22
C LEU A 386 -22.61 8.81 -16.98
N ALA A 387 -21.92 9.81 -16.42
CA ALA A 387 -21.67 11.08 -17.09
C ALA A 387 -20.91 10.86 -18.40
N ALA A 388 -19.91 9.98 -18.42
CA ALA A 388 -19.15 9.65 -19.62
C ALA A 388 -20.00 9.00 -20.72
N VAL A 389 -20.84 8.03 -20.34
CA VAL A 389 -21.81 7.42 -21.27
C VAL A 389 -22.70 8.48 -21.88
N LEU A 390 -23.27 9.35 -21.05
CA LEU A 390 -24.22 10.37 -21.49
C LEU A 390 -23.55 11.45 -22.34
N THR A 391 -22.31 11.84 -22.03
CA THR A 391 -21.52 12.79 -22.81
C THR A 391 -21.21 12.22 -24.20
N CYS A 392 -20.73 10.97 -24.28
CA CYS A 392 -20.40 10.33 -25.56
C CYS A 392 -21.65 10.15 -26.45
N VAL A 393 -22.78 9.76 -25.86
CA VAL A 393 -24.04 9.60 -26.59
C VAL A 393 -24.58 10.96 -27.03
N ALA A 394 -24.56 11.97 -26.16
CA ALA A 394 -25.03 13.32 -26.49
C ALA A 394 -24.19 13.95 -27.60
N GLU A 395 -22.87 13.84 -27.54
CA GLU A 395 -21.99 14.36 -28.59
C GLU A 395 -22.27 13.68 -29.93
N TYR A 396 -22.41 12.35 -29.95
CA TYR A 396 -22.78 11.65 -31.17
C TYR A 396 -24.11 12.15 -31.74
N MET A 397 -25.11 12.44 -30.89
CA MET A 397 -26.40 13.00 -31.34
C MET A 397 -26.27 14.41 -31.93
N ILE A 398 -25.40 15.25 -31.36
CA ILE A 398 -25.18 16.63 -31.79
C ILE A 398 -24.39 16.66 -33.11
N GLU A 399 -23.29 15.92 -33.17
CA GLU A 399 -22.35 15.98 -34.31
C GLU A 399 -22.72 15.04 -35.46
N PHE A 400 -23.69 14.14 -35.29
CA PHE A 400 -24.10 13.19 -36.34
C PHE A 400 -24.30 13.83 -37.73
N PRO A 401 -24.99 14.98 -37.87
CA PRO A 401 -25.16 15.61 -39.18
C PRO A 401 -23.85 16.07 -39.84
N HIS A 402 -22.79 16.30 -39.06
CA HIS A 402 -21.49 16.76 -39.53
C HIS A 402 -20.49 15.62 -39.71
N LEU A 403 -20.72 14.45 -39.10
CA LEU A 403 -19.79 13.31 -39.13
C LEU A 403 -19.47 12.83 -40.55
N GLU A 404 -20.42 12.84 -41.49
CA GLU A 404 -20.14 12.37 -42.86
C GLU A 404 -19.11 13.23 -43.58
N ALA A 405 -19.08 14.54 -43.29
CA ALA A 405 -18.17 15.50 -43.92
C ALA A 405 -16.88 15.73 -43.10
N HIS A 406 -16.81 15.23 -41.87
CA HIS A 406 -15.71 15.54 -40.96
C HIS A 406 -14.49 14.65 -41.22
N PRO A 407 -13.29 15.21 -41.49
CA PRO A 407 -12.09 14.41 -41.77
C PRO A 407 -11.65 13.53 -40.59
N ALA A 408 -12.05 13.87 -39.37
CA ALA A 408 -11.77 13.09 -38.16
C ALA A 408 -12.93 12.18 -37.69
N ALA A 409 -13.96 11.98 -38.52
CA ALA A 409 -15.15 11.22 -38.13
C ALA A 409 -14.86 9.82 -37.60
N GLY A 410 -13.88 9.12 -38.19
CA GLY A 410 -13.47 7.80 -37.72
C GLY A 410 -12.95 7.81 -36.28
N VAL A 411 -12.14 8.81 -35.91
CA VAL A 411 -11.60 8.95 -34.55
C VAL A 411 -12.71 9.35 -33.58
N LEU A 412 -13.54 10.34 -33.92
CA LEU A 412 -14.64 10.78 -33.04
C LEU A 412 -15.61 9.64 -32.74
N LYS A 413 -16.01 8.86 -33.75
CA LYS A 413 -16.82 7.64 -33.56
C LYS A 413 -16.09 6.64 -32.65
N THR A 414 -14.83 6.33 -32.94
CA THR A 414 -14.05 5.37 -32.14
C THR A 414 -13.99 5.77 -30.67
N VAL A 415 -13.67 7.03 -30.39
CA VAL A 415 -13.53 7.56 -29.04
C VAL A 415 -14.88 7.59 -28.32
N ALA A 416 -15.96 8.04 -28.97
CA ALA A 416 -17.30 8.01 -28.38
C ALA A 416 -17.72 6.59 -27.98
N TYR A 417 -17.47 5.60 -28.84
CA TYR A 417 -17.81 4.19 -28.55
C TYR A 417 -16.98 3.62 -27.38
N LEU A 418 -15.67 3.91 -27.34
CA LEU A 418 -14.79 3.49 -26.24
C LEU A 418 -15.18 4.19 -24.92
N GLY A 419 -15.46 5.49 -24.95
CA GLY A 419 -15.92 6.24 -23.79
C GLY A 419 -17.24 5.70 -23.23
N THR A 420 -18.21 5.39 -24.10
CA THR A 420 -19.46 4.71 -23.70
C THR A 420 -19.21 3.34 -23.07
N TYR A 421 -18.32 2.53 -23.65
CA TYR A 421 -18.00 1.20 -23.11
C TYR A 421 -17.34 1.29 -21.73
N ILE A 422 -16.28 2.11 -21.58
CA ILE A 422 -15.55 2.26 -20.32
C ILE A 422 -16.47 2.87 -19.25
N GLY A 423 -17.25 3.88 -19.61
CA GLY A 423 -18.22 4.51 -18.72
C GLY A 423 -19.29 3.53 -18.23
N GLY A 424 -19.83 2.68 -19.12
CA GLY A 424 -20.85 1.70 -18.76
C GLY A 424 -20.34 0.61 -17.81
N VAL A 425 -19.12 0.08 -18.04
CA VAL A 425 -18.47 -0.86 -17.11
C VAL A 425 -18.24 -0.20 -15.74
N THR A 426 -17.79 1.06 -15.75
CA THR A 426 -17.51 1.83 -14.53
C THR A 426 -18.77 2.09 -13.73
N PHE A 427 -19.84 2.51 -14.40
CA PHE A 427 -21.15 2.79 -13.80
C PHE A 427 -21.67 1.58 -13.02
N SER A 428 -21.82 0.45 -13.71
CA SER A 428 -22.50 -0.70 -13.13
C SER A 428 -21.62 -1.49 -12.16
N GLY A 429 -20.32 -1.60 -12.44
CA GLY A 429 -19.37 -2.23 -11.53
C GLY A 429 -19.28 -1.49 -10.20
N SER A 430 -19.26 -0.15 -10.26
CA SER A 430 -19.17 0.67 -9.05
C SER A 430 -20.45 0.60 -8.20
N LEU A 431 -21.61 0.48 -8.85
CA LEU A 431 -22.90 0.30 -8.15
C LEU A 431 -22.98 -1.06 -7.45
N VAL A 432 -22.45 -2.13 -8.05
CA VAL A 432 -22.35 -3.45 -7.41
C VAL A 432 -21.36 -3.40 -6.23
N ALA A 433 -20.20 -2.75 -6.39
CA ALA A 433 -19.23 -2.59 -5.33
C ALA A 433 -19.83 -1.81 -4.13
N TYR A 434 -20.55 -0.72 -4.40
CA TYR A 434 -21.33 0.01 -3.39
C TYR A 434 -22.34 -0.93 -2.70
N GLY A 435 -23.14 -1.67 -3.45
CA GLY A 435 -24.15 -2.58 -2.90
C GLY A 435 -23.55 -3.66 -1.98
N LYS A 436 -22.39 -4.22 -2.34
CA LYS A 436 -21.71 -5.24 -1.52
C LYS A 436 -21.09 -4.67 -0.23
N LEU A 437 -20.53 -3.46 -0.28
CA LEU A 437 -19.93 -2.81 0.89
C LEU A 437 -20.99 -2.27 1.85
N GLN A 438 -22.09 -1.74 1.33
CA GLN A 438 -23.23 -1.26 2.12
C GLN A 438 -24.01 -2.40 2.79
N GLY A 439 -23.77 -3.66 2.39
CA GLY A 439 -24.54 -4.82 2.84
C GLY A 439 -25.93 -4.95 2.19
N LEU A 440 -26.19 -4.20 1.11
CA LEU A 440 -27.41 -4.33 0.29
C LEU A 440 -27.37 -5.60 -0.58
N LEU A 441 -26.16 -6.01 -0.97
CA LEU A 441 -25.88 -7.24 -1.71
C LEU A 441 -25.04 -8.19 -0.85
N ASN A 442 -25.17 -9.49 -1.08
CA ASN A 442 -24.34 -10.48 -0.40
C ASN A 442 -22.86 -10.26 -0.75
N SER A 443 -22.00 -10.19 0.27
CA SER A 443 -20.56 -10.03 0.13
C SER A 443 -19.87 -11.26 -0.47
N ALA A 444 -20.53 -12.43 -0.51
CA ALA A 444 -19.99 -13.62 -1.16
C ALA A 444 -19.84 -13.42 -2.69
N PRO A 445 -18.84 -14.06 -3.32
CA PRO A 445 -18.70 -14.08 -4.78
C PRO A 445 -19.85 -14.88 -5.41
N LEU A 446 -20.56 -14.28 -6.38
CA LEU A 446 -21.63 -14.95 -7.13
C LEU A 446 -21.03 -15.68 -8.34
N MET A 447 -21.00 -17.00 -8.28
CA MET A 447 -20.40 -17.87 -9.31
C MET A 447 -21.46 -18.34 -10.31
N LEU A 448 -21.60 -17.67 -11.44
CA LEU A 448 -22.50 -18.11 -12.52
C LEU A 448 -21.90 -19.29 -13.32
N PRO A 449 -22.69 -20.31 -13.70
CA PRO A 449 -22.24 -21.38 -14.59
C PRO A 449 -21.73 -20.80 -15.92
N GLY A 450 -20.52 -21.18 -16.35
CA GLY A 450 -19.96 -20.72 -17.63
C GLY A 450 -19.60 -19.23 -17.70
N ARG A 451 -19.40 -18.55 -16.56
CA ARG A 451 -19.11 -17.10 -16.50
C ARG A 451 -18.00 -16.61 -17.43
N HIS A 452 -16.95 -17.42 -17.65
CA HIS A 452 -15.83 -17.04 -18.51
C HIS A 452 -16.25 -16.98 -19.97
N ALA A 453 -17.06 -17.94 -20.42
CA ALA A 453 -17.63 -17.93 -21.76
C ALA A 453 -18.62 -16.75 -21.92
N MET A 454 -19.41 -16.47 -20.89
CA MET A 454 -20.32 -15.32 -20.90
C MET A 454 -19.57 -13.99 -21.00
N ASN A 455 -18.57 -13.76 -20.14
CA ASN A 455 -17.76 -12.54 -20.16
C ASN A 455 -16.94 -12.43 -21.45
N ALA A 456 -16.36 -13.52 -21.94
CA ALA A 456 -15.68 -13.54 -23.24
C ALA A 456 -16.66 -13.20 -24.39
N GLY A 457 -17.87 -13.74 -24.34
CA GLY A 457 -18.94 -13.44 -25.30
C GLY A 457 -19.39 -11.98 -25.26
N LEU A 458 -19.60 -11.42 -24.06
CA LEU A 458 -19.93 -10.00 -23.88
C LEU A 458 -18.82 -9.09 -24.40
N MET A 459 -17.55 -9.46 -24.20
CA MET A 459 -16.40 -8.70 -24.69
C MET A 459 -16.31 -8.78 -26.21
N ALA A 460 -16.44 -9.99 -26.77
CA ALA A 460 -16.45 -10.21 -28.21
C ALA A 460 -17.61 -9.48 -28.89
N ALA A 461 -18.80 -9.47 -28.30
CA ALA A 461 -19.95 -8.72 -28.80
C ALA A 461 -19.72 -7.20 -28.72
N SER A 462 -19.12 -6.72 -27.63
CA SER A 462 -18.79 -5.29 -27.46
C SER A 462 -17.73 -4.84 -28.46
N MET A 463 -16.68 -5.63 -28.70
CA MET A 463 -15.67 -5.34 -29.73
C MET A 463 -16.24 -5.48 -31.14
N GLY A 464 -17.02 -6.53 -31.39
CA GLY A 464 -17.66 -6.79 -32.67
C GLY A 464 -18.66 -5.71 -33.06
N GLY A 465 -19.38 -5.13 -32.09
CA GLY A 465 -20.32 -4.01 -32.29
C GLY A 465 -19.67 -2.73 -32.79
N MET A 466 -18.35 -2.57 -32.64
CA MET A 466 -17.60 -1.47 -33.24
C MET A 466 -17.60 -1.54 -34.76
N ILE A 467 -17.55 -2.74 -35.35
CA ILE A 467 -17.50 -2.92 -36.80
C ILE A 467 -18.73 -2.33 -37.51
N PRO A 468 -19.98 -2.73 -37.18
CA PRO A 468 -21.15 -2.11 -37.80
C PRO A 468 -21.29 -0.63 -37.43
N PHE A 469 -20.83 -0.21 -36.24
CA PHE A 469 -20.82 1.20 -35.85
C PHE A 469 -19.92 2.04 -36.76
N MET A 470 -18.73 1.54 -37.10
CA MET A 470 -17.79 2.24 -37.97
C MET A 470 -18.24 2.25 -39.42
N LEU A 471 -18.83 1.15 -39.91
CA LEU A 471 -19.25 1.00 -41.31
C LEU A 471 -20.58 1.68 -41.63
N THR A 472 -21.41 2.01 -40.63
CA THR A 472 -22.69 2.67 -40.85
C THR A 472 -22.58 4.19 -40.84
N ASN A 473 -23.34 4.82 -41.73
CA ASN A 473 -23.64 6.25 -41.71
C ASN A 473 -25.11 6.52 -41.33
N SER A 474 -25.87 5.50 -40.93
CA SER A 474 -27.25 5.68 -40.49
C SER A 474 -27.31 6.05 -39.01
N TYR A 475 -28.06 7.12 -38.70
CA TYR A 475 -28.28 7.56 -37.32
C TYR A 475 -28.87 6.43 -36.46
N GLY A 476 -29.89 5.75 -36.99
CA GLY A 476 -30.59 4.69 -36.27
C GLY A 476 -29.69 3.50 -35.94
N THR A 477 -28.85 3.08 -36.89
CA THR A 477 -27.89 1.99 -36.66
C THR A 477 -26.79 2.42 -35.70
N GLY A 478 -26.23 3.63 -35.88
CA GLY A 478 -25.15 4.12 -35.02
C GLY A 478 -25.60 4.32 -33.57
N MET A 479 -26.78 4.90 -33.36
CA MET A 479 -27.40 4.98 -32.02
C MET A 479 -27.72 3.61 -31.46
N GLY A 480 -28.22 2.68 -32.29
CA GLY A 480 -28.44 1.30 -31.89
C GLY A 480 -27.17 0.62 -31.39
N CYS A 481 -26.03 0.87 -32.04
CA CYS A 481 -24.73 0.39 -31.60
C CYS A 481 -24.27 1.03 -30.28
N LEU A 482 -24.42 2.36 -30.11
CA LEU A 482 -24.05 3.04 -28.87
C LEU A 482 -24.91 2.61 -27.67
N VAL A 483 -26.22 2.51 -27.85
CA VAL A 483 -27.12 1.97 -26.83
C VAL A 483 -26.82 0.48 -26.56
N GLY A 484 -26.54 -0.28 -27.62
CA GLY A 484 -26.15 -1.68 -27.52
C GLY A 484 -24.88 -1.88 -26.69
N VAL A 485 -23.81 -1.13 -26.99
CA VAL A 485 -22.56 -1.21 -26.22
C VAL A 485 -22.73 -0.69 -24.80
N SER A 486 -23.54 0.34 -24.57
CA SER A 486 -23.89 0.80 -23.21
C SER A 486 -24.58 -0.31 -22.41
N GLY A 487 -25.50 -1.06 -23.02
CA GLY A 487 -26.16 -2.20 -22.38
C GLY A 487 -25.17 -3.35 -22.10
N LEU A 488 -24.37 -3.73 -23.09
CA LEU A 488 -23.38 -4.82 -22.96
C LEU A 488 -22.31 -4.50 -21.91
N SER A 489 -21.78 -3.28 -21.89
CA SER A 489 -20.81 -2.81 -20.90
C SER A 489 -21.40 -2.73 -19.49
N THR A 490 -22.65 -2.28 -19.35
CA THR A 490 -23.36 -2.29 -18.07
C THR A 490 -23.54 -3.72 -17.54
N ILE A 491 -23.93 -4.67 -18.40
CA ILE A 491 -24.03 -6.08 -18.01
C ILE A 491 -22.64 -6.63 -17.63
N MET A 492 -21.60 -6.32 -18.41
CA MET A 492 -20.23 -6.73 -18.14
C MET A 492 -19.74 -6.24 -16.76
N GLY A 493 -19.96 -4.96 -16.43
CA GLY A 493 -19.54 -4.42 -15.13
C GLY A 493 -20.24 -5.13 -13.96
N VAL A 494 -21.51 -5.52 -14.14
CA VAL A 494 -22.25 -6.33 -13.15
C VAL A 494 -21.67 -7.74 -13.06
N THR A 495 -21.50 -8.45 -14.17
CA THR A 495 -21.05 -9.85 -14.16
C THR A 495 -19.64 -10.01 -13.65
N LEU A 496 -18.73 -9.09 -13.99
CA LEU A 496 -17.35 -9.07 -13.48
C LEU A 496 -17.33 -8.76 -11.97
N THR A 497 -18.06 -7.74 -11.52
CA THR A 497 -17.98 -7.30 -10.11
C THR A 497 -18.74 -8.22 -9.16
N MET A 498 -19.87 -8.79 -9.60
CA MET A 498 -20.64 -9.75 -8.79
C MET A 498 -19.84 -11.01 -8.46
N ALA A 499 -18.93 -11.41 -9.34
CA ALA A 499 -18.07 -12.56 -9.15
C ALA A 499 -16.99 -12.33 -8.09
N ILE A 500 -16.69 -11.09 -7.68
CA ILE A 500 -15.61 -10.78 -6.73
C ILE A 500 -16.14 -10.76 -5.30
N GLY A 501 -15.37 -11.28 -4.34
CA GLY A 501 -15.74 -11.31 -2.92
C GLY A 501 -15.62 -9.93 -2.23
N GLY A 502 -16.36 -9.75 -1.13
CA GLY A 502 -16.38 -8.51 -0.34
C GLY A 502 -15.00 -8.09 0.19
N ALA A 503 -14.15 -9.06 0.52
CA ALA A 503 -12.79 -8.82 1.01
C ALA A 503 -11.89 -8.13 -0.04
N ASP A 504 -12.09 -8.44 -1.32
CA ASP A 504 -11.30 -7.91 -2.44
C ASP A 504 -11.95 -6.70 -3.12
N MET A 505 -13.13 -6.26 -2.65
CA MET A 505 -13.82 -5.06 -3.16
C MET A 505 -12.94 -3.80 -3.19
N PRO A 506 -12.04 -3.55 -2.22
CA PRO A 506 -11.13 -2.40 -2.30
C PRO A 506 -10.28 -2.40 -3.58
N VAL A 507 -9.86 -3.55 -4.10
CA VAL A 507 -9.13 -3.63 -5.39
C VAL A 507 -10.03 -3.18 -6.52
N VAL A 508 -11.27 -3.69 -6.56
CA VAL A 508 -12.25 -3.31 -7.58
C VAL A 508 -12.48 -1.80 -7.61
N ILE A 509 -12.60 -1.16 -6.44
CA ILE A 509 -12.77 0.29 -6.36
C ILE A 509 -11.62 1.03 -7.04
N THR A 510 -10.38 0.60 -6.83
CA THR A 510 -9.20 1.25 -7.44
C THR A 510 -9.12 1.02 -8.95
N VAL A 511 -9.53 -0.16 -9.44
CA VAL A 511 -9.60 -0.46 -10.88
C VAL A 511 -10.66 0.40 -11.55
N LEU A 512 -11.84 0.53 -10.93
CA LEU A 512 -12.93 1.36 -11.45
C LEU A 512 -12.61 2.87 -11.33
N ASN A 513 -11.82 3.28 -10.33
CA ASN A 513 -11.24 4.63 -10.29
C ASN A 513 -10.37 4.87 -11.53
N SER A 514 -9.50 3.91 -11.88
CA SER A 514 -8.68 4.00 -13.09
C SER A 514 -9.55 4.13 -14.34
N TYR A 515 -10.59 3.32 -14.47
CA TYR A 515 -11.52 3.38 -15.61
C TYR A 515 -12.24 4.71 -15.72
N SER A 516 -12.62 5.32 -14.58
CA SER A 516 -13.21 6.66 -14.57
C SER A 516 -12.27 7.73 -15.16
N GLY A 517 -10.96 7.62 -14.90
CA GLY A 517 -9.95 8.50 -15.51
C GLY A 517 -9.77 8.26 -17.01
N TRP A 518 -9.77 7.01 -17.47
CA TRP A 518 -9.68 6.69 -18.91
C TRP A 518 -10.94 7.08 -19.68
N ALA A 519 -12.12 7.02 -19.05
CA ALA A 519 -13.35 7.56 -19.61
C ALA A 519 -13.27 9.07 -19.81
N LEU A 520 -12.70 9.80 -18.83
CA LEU A 520 -12.46 11.23 -18.95
C LEU A 520 -11.42 11.57 -20.03
N CYS A 521 -10.41 10.70 -20.25
CA CYS A 521 -9.52 10.84 -21.40
C CYS A 521 -10.29 10.69 -22.72
N ALA A 522 -11.21 9.72 -22.81
CA ALA A 522 -12.03 9.55 -23.99
C ALA A 522 -12.91 10.78 -24.25
N GLU A 523 -13.54 11.35 -23.22
CA GLU A 523 -14.25 12.64 -23.36
C GLU A 523 -13.32 13.78 -23.80
N GLY A 524 -12.09 13.85 -23.27
CA GLY A 524 -11.08 14.82 -23.70
C GLY A 524 -10.71 14.68 -25.18
N PHE A 525 -10.48 13.44 -25.64
CA PHE A 525 -10.25 13.14 -27.06
C PHE A 525 -11.45 13.45 -27.94
N LEU A 526 -12.65 13.28 -27.42
CA LEU A 526 -13.90 13.51 -28.12
C LEU A 526 -14.17 15.00 -28.32
N LEU A 527 -13.95 15.81 -27.28
CA LEU A 527 -14.26 17.24 -27.22
C LEU A 527 -13.06 18.16 -27.53
N ASP A 528 -11.93 17.58 -27.97
CA ASP A 528 -10.66 18.28 -28.20
C ASP A 528 -10.20 19.14 -27.00
N ASN A 529 -10.31 18.57 -25.80
CA ASN A 529 -10.07 19.29 -24.54
C ASN A 529 -8.81 18.78 -23.80
N ASN A 530 -7.77 19.61 -23.80
CA ASN A 530 -6.49 19.32 -23.13
C ASN A 530 -6.64 19.09 -21.62
N LEU A 531 -7.50 19.86 -20.93
CA LEU A 531 -7.66 19.73 -19.48
C LEU A 531 -8.23 18.36 -19.11
N MET A 532 -9.28 17.91 -19.81
CA MET A 532 -9.91 16.62 -19.56
C MET A 532 -8.94 15.47 -19.81
N THR A 533 -8.13 15.57 -20.87
CA THR A 533 -7.07 14.59 -21.18
C THR A 533 -5.99 14.54 -20.09
N ILE A 534 -5.51 15.70 -19.61
CA ILE A 534 -4.51 15.77 -18.53
C ILE A 534 -5.06 15.14 -17.25
N VAL A 535 -6.26 15.56 -16.85
CA VAL A 535 -6.91 15.13 -15.61
C VAL A 535 -7.28 13.65 -15.67
N GLY A 536 -7.81 13.19 -16.80
CA GLY A 536 -8.14 11.79 -17.03
C GLY A 536 -6.90 10.90 -16.90
N ALA A 537 -5.77 11.30 -17.49
CA ALA A 537 -4.52 10.54 -17.41
C ALA A 537 -3.97 10.49 -15.97
N LEU A 538 -4.11 11.56 -15.19
CA LEU A 538 -3.75 11.62 -13.77
C LEU A 538 -4.59 10.66 -12.93
N ILE A 539 -5.90 10.67 -13.09
CA ILE A 539 -6.82 9.79 -12.36
C ILE A 539 -6.63 8.33 -12.80
N GLY A 540 -6.51 8.08 -14.10
CA GLY A 540 -6.32 6.77 -14.69
C GLY A 540 -5.05 6.09 -14.18
N SER A 541 -3.92 6.80 -14.23
CA SER A 541 -2.63 6.32 -13.69
C SER A 541 -2.68 6.14 -12.17
N SER A 542 -3.35 7.03 -11.44
CA SER A 542 -3.54 6.90 -9.99
C SER A 542 -4.25 5.60 -9.61
N GLY A 543 -5.44 5.35 -10.19
CA GLY A 543 -6.19 4.12 -9.94
C GLY A 543 -5.37 2.87 -10.26
N ALA A 544 -4.67 2.86 -11.40
CA ALA A 544 -3.87 1.71 -11.84
C ALA A 544 -2.72 1.39 -10.87
N ILE A 545 -2.02 2.42 -10.37
CA ILE A 545 -0.93 2.25 -9.40
C ILE A 545 -1.49 1.74 -8.07
N LEU A 546 -2.60 2.29 -7.60
CA LEU A 546 -3.23 1.85 -6.35
C LEU A 546 -3.66 0.39 -6.45
N SER A 547 -4.30 -0.02 -7.56
CA SER A 547 -4.65 -1.43 -7.81
C SER A 547 -3.41 -2.32 -7.80
N TYR A 548 -2.34 -1.90 -8.48
CA TYR A 548 -1.09 -2.65 -8.50
C TYR A 548 -0.48 -2.84 -7.10
N ILE A 549 -0.41 -1.76 -6.30
CA ILE A 549 0.08 -1.82 -4.92
C ILE A 549 -0.75 -2.82 -4.11
N MET A 550 -2.07 -2.82 -4.26
CA MET A 550 -2.95 -3.75 -3.54
C MET A 550 -2.76 -5.21 -3.98
N CYS A 551 -2.65 -5.48 -5.28
CA CYS A 551 -2.37 -6.82 -5.81
C CYS A 551 -1.02 -7.36 -5.31
N VAL A 552 0.03 -6.55 -5.38
CA VAL A 552 1.38 -6.93 -4.93
C VAL A 552 1.42 -7.22 -3.44
N VAL A 553 0.65 -6.47 -2.65
CA VAL A 553 0.54 -6.66 -1.20
C VAL A 553 -0.17 -7.97 -0.86
N SER A 554 -1.23 -8.32 -1.59
CA SER A 554 -1.97 -9.55 -1.36
C SER A 554 -1.29 -10.79 -1.95
N HIS A 555 -0.14 -10.64 -2.64
CA HIS A 555 0.53 -11.72 -3.38
C HIS A 555 -0.39 -12.45 -4.38
N GLU A 556 -1.38 -11.72 -4.89
CA GLU A 556 -2.37 -12.21 -5.84
C GLU A 556 -2.43 -11.25 -7.03
N PRO A 557 -2.21 -11.76 -8.26
CA PRO A 557 -2.32 -10.93 -9.45
C PRO A 557 -3.77 -10.51 -9.65
N LEU A 558 -3.96 -9.39 -10.35
CA LEU A 558 -5.29 -8.88 -10.66
C LEU A 558 -6.19 -9.92 -11.34
N SER A 559 -5.60 -10.78 -12.19
CA SER A 559 -6.33 -11.87 -12.84
C SER A 559 -6.88 -12.89 -11.85
N ALA A 560 -6.17 -13.19 -10.75
CA ALA A 560 -6.64 -14.10 -9.72
C ALA A 560 -7.72 -13.45 -8.84
N GLN A 561 -7.58 -12.16 -8.54
CA GLN A 561 -8.58 -11.41 -7.75
C GLN A 561 -9.90 -11.20 -8.53
N CYS A 562 -9.81 -10.94 -9.84
CA CYS A 562 -10.99 -10.87 -10.72
C CYS A 562 -11.54 -12.25 -11.10
N ASP A 563 -10.85 -13.34 -10.76
CA ASP A 563 -11.24 -14.72 -11.05
C ASP A 563 -11.14 -15.63 -9.81
N PRO A 564 -12.14 -15.60 -8.91
CA PRO A 564 -12.11 -16.41 -7.68
C PRO A 564 -12.21 -17.94 -7.90
N GLY A 565 -12.14 -18.40 -9.15
CA GLY A 565 -11.99 -19.83 -9.49
C GLY A 565 -10.53 -20.27 -9.58
N GLY A 566 -9.58 -19.33 -9.59
CA GLY A 566 -8.16 -19.61 -9.43
C GLY A 566 -7.83 -19.81 -7.96
N TYR A 567 -7.57 -21.05 -7.55
CA TYR A 567 -7.19 -21.38 -6.17
C TYR A 567 -5.87 -20.69 -5.77
N GLY A 568 -5.95 -19.61 -4.99
CA GLY A 568 -4.90 -19.11 -4.11
C GLY A 568 -3.78 -18.25 -4.73
N THR A 569 -2.93 -17.72 -3.83
CA THR A 569 -1.75 -16.89 -4.15
C THR A 569 -0.86 -17.54 -5.21
N THR A 570 -0.18 -16.73 -6.05
CA THR A 570 0.73 -17.24 -7.10
C THR A 570 1.93 -18.02 -6.57
N SER A 571 2.16 -17.97 -5.26
CA SER A 571 3.18 -18.69 -4.50
C SER A 571 2.73 -20.07 -4.01
N THR A 572 1.45 -20.45 -4.20
CA THR A 572 0.93 -21.73 -3.71
C THR A 572 1.31 -22.87 -4.65
N ALA A 573 2.26 -23.71 -4.25
CA ALA A 573 2.70 -24.85 -5.04
C ALA A 573 1.75 -26.06 -4.89
N GLY A 574 0.46 -25.93 -5.25
CA GLY A 574 -0.49 -27.02 -5.52
C GLY A 574 -0.65 -28.17 -4.49
N GLY A 575 -0.06 -28.05 -3.30
CA GLY A 575 0.01 -29.11 -2.29
C GLY A 575 -1.00 -28.93 -1.17
N LYS A 576 -1.17 -29.98 -0.35
CA LYS A 576 -1.96 -29.88 0.88
C LYS A 576 -1.26 -28.89 1.84
N PRO A 577 -1.99 -27.94 2.45
CA PRO A 577 -1.44 -27.11 3.52
C PRO A 577 -0.84 -27.98 4.62
N MET A 578 0.24 -27.50 5.23
CA MET A 578 0.82 -28.17 6.40
C MET A 578 -0.24 -28.25 7.50
N GLU A 579 -0.39 -29.42 8.12
CA GLU A 579 -1.32 -29.58 9.25
C GLU A 579 -0.86 -28.70 10.42
N ILE A 580 -1.81 -28.10 11.13
CA ILE A 580 -1.54 -27.30 12.31
C ILE A 580 -1.12 -28.26 13.43
N VAL A 581 0.13 -28.17 13.87
CA VAL A 581 0.68 -28.97 14.97
C VAL A 581 0.67 -28.15 16.26
N GLY A 582 0.22 -28.76 17.36
CA GLY A 582 0.20 -28.15 18.70
C GLY A 582 -1.19 -27.64 19.13
N THR A 583 -1.24 -27.02 20.31
CA THR A 583 -2.45 -26.45 20.91
C THR A 583 -2.29 -24.94 21.11
N HIS A 584 -3.40 -24.19 21.12
CA HIS A 584 -3.36 -22.75 21.39
C HIS A 584 -3.14 -22.49 22.89
N THR A 585 -2.44 -21.40 23.21
CA THR A 585 -2.30 -20.91 24.59
C THR A 585 -3.29 -19.78 24.81
N GLU A 586 -4.23 -19.97 25.74
CA GLU A 586 -5.21 -18.95 26.13
C GLU A 586 -4.75 -18.23 27.42
N VAL A 587 -4.90 -16.91 27.45
CA VAL A 587 -4.60 -16.07 28.63
C VAL A 587 -5.79 -15.19 28.95
N ASN A 588 -5.99 -14.91 30.25
CA ASN A 588 -7.06 -14.03 30.70
C ASN A 588 -6.63 -12.54 30.67
N VAL A 589 -7.59 -11.65 30.97
CA VAL A 589 -7.35 -10.19 30.93
C VAL A 589 -6.28 -9.76 31.95
N ASP A 590 -6.29 -10.32 33.15
CA ASP A 590 -5.35 -9.97 34.22
C ASP A 590 -3.91 -10.36 33.85
N GLN A 591 -3.71 -11.57 33.34
CA GLN A 591 -2.43 -12.05 32.81
C GLN A 591 -1.94 -11.18 31.66
N THR A 592 -2.84 -10.76 30.77
CA THR A 592 -2.50 -9.86 29.65
C THR A 592 -2.01 -8.51 30.16
N ILE A 593 -2.65 -7.95 31.19
CA ILE A 593 -2.25 -6.68 31.81
C ILE A 593 -0.85 -6.79 32.42
N ASP A 594 -0.55 -7.90 33.09
CA ASP A 594 0.77 -8.09 33.72
C ASP A 594 1.87 -8.24 32.67
N ILE A 595 1.62 -8.99 31.58
CA ILE A 595 2.55 -9.07 30.43
C ILE A 595 2.78 -7.67 29.82
N ILE A 596 1.73 -6.85 29.70
CA ILE A 596 1.84 -5.48 29.18
C ILE A 596 2.68 -4.59 30.11
N LYS A 597 2.54 -4.73 31.44
CA LYS A 597 3.32 -3.96 32.42
C LYS A 597 4.80 -4.33 32.41
N GLU A 598 5.12 -5.59 32.15
CA GLU A 598 6.50 -6.08 32.05
C GLU A 598 7.17 -5.71 30.70
N ALA A 599 6.37 -5.37 29.69
CA ALA A 599 6.87 -5.05 28.35
C ALA A 599 7.51 -3.66 28.28
N ASN A 600 8.73 -3.60 27.75
CA ASN A 600 9.46 -2.35 27.52
C ASN A 600 9.20 -1.72 26.14
N ASN A 601 8.64 -2.46 25.18
CA ASN A 601 8.29 -1.97 23.85
C ASN A 601 7.07 -2.74 23.37
N ILE A 602 6.04 -2.04 22.90
CA ILE A 602 4.79 -2.66 22.43
C ILE A 602 4.53 -2.24 20.99
N ILE A 603 4.29 -3.23 20.13
CA ILE A 603 3.86 -3.03 18.75
C ILE A 603 2.42 -3.55 18.62
N ILE A 604 1.51 -2.68 18.19
CA ILE A 604 0.11 -3.04 17.94
C ILE A 604 -0.10 -3.23 16.44
N THR A 605 -0.58 -4.41 16.04
CA THR A 605 -0.92 -4.77 14.66
C THR A 605 -2.44 -4.91 14.47
N PRO A 606 -3.17 -3.81 14.17
CA PRO A 606 -4.62 -3.88 13.98
C PRO A 606 -4.99 -4.53 12.64
N GLY A 607 -6.11 -5.28 12.61
CA GLY A 607 -6.70 -5.89 11.40
C GLY A 607 -8.09 -5.34 11.04
N ASN A 608 -8.67 -5.76 9.91
CA ASN A 608 -9.97 -5.29 9.36
C ASN A 608 -11.23 -6.04 9.88
N ALA A 609 -11.40 -6.24 11.19
CA ALA A 609 -12.64 -6.84 11.71
C ALA A 609 -13.70 -5.76 12.04
N SER A 610 -14.82 -5.78 11.32
CA SER A 610 -15.96 -4.85 11.34
C SER A 610 -16.53 -4.50 12.72
N GLN A 611 -17.30 -3.40 12.77
CA GLN A 611 -18.13 -2.78 13.84
C GLN A 611 -17.47 -2.59 15.23
N THR A 612 -16.82 -3.62 15.79
CA THR A 612 -16.12 -3.64 17.08
C THR A 612 -14.92 -2.68 17.11
N LEU A 613 -14.34 -2.36 15.94
CA LEU A 613 -13.22 -1.42 15.79
C LEU A 613 -13.57 0.04 16.07
N ARG A 614 -14.83 0.48 15.93
CA ARG A 614 -15.20 1.87 16.32
C ARG A 614 -14.93 2.06 17.81
N SER A 615 -15.46 1.18 18.65
CA SER A 615 -15.29 1.22 20.09
C SER A 615 -13.85 0.87 20.51
N ALA A 616 -13.24 -0.13 19.85
CA ALA A 616 -11.90 -0.58 20.19
C ALA A 616 -10.80 0.39 19.74
N GLY A 617 -10.95 1.10 18.61
CA GLY A 617 -9.97 2.07 18.13
C GLY A 617 -9.83 3.27 19.07
N TYR A 618 -10.95 3.79 19.60
CA TYR A 618 -10.91 4.81 20.65
C TYR A 618 -10.27 4.28 21.95
N ALA A 619 -10.66 3.07 22.38
CA ALA A 619 -10.08 2.46 23.58
C ALA A 619 -8.57 2.20 23.46
N ILE A 620 -8.11 1.76 22.27
CA ILE A 620 -6.69 1.55 21.95
C ILE A 620 -5.97 2.89 21.88
N SER A 621 -6.57 3.93 21.29
CA SER A 621 -5.97 5.27 21.24
C SER A 621 -5.79 5.86 22.64
N ILE A 622 -6.81 5.76 23.50
CA ILE A 622 -6.74 6.22 24.89
C ILE A 622 -5.66 5.45 25.67
N LYS A 623 -5.64 4.12 25.58
CA LYS A 623 -4.60 3.30 26.24
C LYS A 623 -3.20 3.57 25.65
N GLY A 624 -3.12 3.78 24.34
CA GLY A 624 -1.89 4.10 23.62
C GLY A 624 -1.32 5.48 23.97
N GLN A 625 -2.15 6.41 24.44
CA GLN A 625 -1.69 7.67 25.04
C GLN A 625 -1.31 7.52 26.51
N GLN A 626 -2.01 6.66 27.27
CA GLN A 626 -1.76 6.44 28.70
C GLN A 626 -0.48 5.65 28.98
N ILE A 627 -0.16 4.61 28.19
CA ILE A 627 1.02 3.75 28.44
C ILE A 627 2.32 4.56 28.32
N PRO A 628 2.59 5.32 27.25
CA PRO A 628 3.83 6.09 27.13
C PRO A 628 3.91 7.24 28.14
N SER A 629 2.78 7.90 28.44
CA SER A 629 2.75 9.04 29.38
C SER A 629 2.94 8.63 30.84
N SER A 630 2.54 7.42 31.23
CA SER A 630 2.66 6.92 32.61
C SER A 630 3.92 6.08 32.86
N SER A 631 4.42 5.36 31.87
CA SER A 631 5.53 4.38 32.05
C SER A 631 6.80 4.68 31.25
N GLY A 632 6.75 5.64 30.30
CA GLY A 632 7.87 5.89 29.39
C GLY A 632 8.10 4.79 28.33
N CYS A 633 7.27 3.75 28.31
CA CYS A 633 7.33 2.67 27.31
C CYS A 633 6.88 3.19 25.93
N PRO A 634 7.73 3.13 24.89
CA PRO A 634 7.34 3.53 23.55
C PRO A 634 6.35 2.52 22.95
N LEU A 635 5.26 3.08 22.40
CA LEU A 635 4.17 2.31 21.80
C LEU A 635 4.07 2.68 20.32
N LEU A 636 4.14 1.67 19.45
CA LEU A 636 4.12 1.85 17.99
C LEU A 636 2.94 1.10 17.38
N HIS A 637 2.30 1.74 16.40
CA HIS A 637 1.28 1.11 15.57
C HIS A 637 1.92 0.66 14.26
N HIS A 638 1.74 -0.61 13.90
CA HIS A 638 2.18 -1.15 12.63
C HIS A 638 0.96 -1.64 11.84
N HIS A 639 0.68 -0.98 10.72
CA HIS A 639 -0.42 -1.38 9.85
C HIS A 639 0.08 -2.21 8.67
N HIS A 640 -0.59 -3.33 8.39
CA HIS A 640 -0.30 -4.11 7.19
C HIS A 640 -0.87 -3.41 5.96
N SER A 641 -0.18 -3.55 4.84
CA SER A 641 -0.42 -2.84 3.59
C SER A 641 -1.78 -3.10 2.92
N SER A 642 -2.44 -4.19 3.30
CA SER A 642 -3.78 -4.58 2.83
C SER A 642 -4.89 -4.18 3.82
N TYR A 643 -4.52 -3.87 5.07
CA TYR A 643 -5.43 -3.29 6.08
C TYR A 643 -5.37 -1.77 6.11
N THR A 644 -4.27 -1.20 5.63
CA THR A 644 -4.10 0.20 5.23
C THR A 644 -3.26 0.14 3.97
N SER A 645 -3.66 0.72 2.84
CA SER A 645 -2.88 0.68 1.58
C SER A 645 -1.41 1.16 1.78
N SER A 646 -0.46 0.31 2.19
CA SER A 646 0.86 0.79 2.67
C SER A 646 1.91 -0.32 2.87
N ARG A 647 2.79 -0.61 1.89
CA ARG A 647 4.10 -1.24 2.17
C ARG A 647 5.22 -0.26 1.86
N GLU A 648 6.08 0.00 2.83
CA GLU A 648 7.46 0.45 2.56
C GLU A 648 8.26 -0.75 2.03
N ARG A 649 8.77 -0.66 0.80
CA ARG A 649 9.88 -1.49 0.36
C ARG A 649 11.14 -0.62 0.38
N ARG A 650 11.95 -0.76 1.44
CA ARG A 650 13.32 -0.25 1.50
C ARG A 650 14.19 -1.05 0.52
N LEU A 651 14.47 -0.47 -0.64
CA LEU A 651 15.62 -0.83 -1.45
C LEU A 651 16.42 0.46 -1.68
N HIS A 652 17.65 0.45 -1.16
CA HIS A 652 18.66 1.52 -1.17
C HIS A 652 18.47 2.67 -0.16
N GLY A 653 19.46 2.82 0.72
CA GLY A 653 19.66 3.99 1.58
C GLY A 653 19.46 3.71 3.08
N ASN A 654 20.53 3.91 3.86
CA ASN A 654 20.48 3.96 5.33
C ASN A 654 19.42 4.97 5.82
N PRO A 655 18.79 4.73 6.99
CA PRO A 655 17.73 5.61 7.51
C PRO A 655 18.25 7.03 7.79
N PRO A 656 17.48 8.10 7.50
CA PRO A 656 17.75 9.39 8.11
C PRO A 656 17.44 9.29 9.60
N GLY A 657 18.44 9.59 10.43
CA GLY A 657 18.35 9.50 11.87
C GLY A 657 17.23 10.37 12.44
N CYS A 658 16.49 9.81 13.39
CA CYS A 658 15.71 10.57 14.37
C CYS A 658 16.59 11.68 14.95
N VAL A 659 16.10 12.91 14.87
CA VAL A 659 16.67 14.07 15.56
C VAL A 659 16.51 13.85 17.07
N GLN A 660 17.50 13.22 17.68
CA GLN A 660 17.78 13.37 19.10
C GLN A 660 18.65 14.61 19.27
N SER A 661 18.13 15.62 19.94
CA SER A 661 18.89 16.77 20.44
C SER A 661 20.07 16.28 21.27
N ARG A 662 21.29 16.42 20.74
CA ARG A 662 22.53 16.25 21.52
C ARG A 662 22.84 17.54 22.28
N PRO A 663 23.33 17.48 23.52
CA PRO A 663 23.93 18.64 24.18
C PRO A 663 25.24 19.03 23.47
N PRO A 664 25.70 20.28 23.56
CA PRO A 664 26.82 20.77 22.76
C PRO A 664 28.12 20.03 23.11
N ARG A 665 28.79 19.49 22.07
CA ARG A 665 30.12 18.88 22.21
C ARG A 665 31.18 19.96 22.43
N SER A 666 32.16 19.63 23.27
CA SER A 666 33.31 20.44 23.62
C SER A 666 34.23 20.72 22.43
N ARG A 667 34.95 21.83 22.54
CA ARG A 667 35.74 22.56 21.53
C ARG A 667 37.03 21.85 21.04
N GLN A 668 37.06 20.51 20.98
CA GLN A 668 38.28 19.73 20.65
C GLN A 668 38.17 18.82 19.41
N GLU A 669 37.04 18.81 18.70
CA GLU A 669 36.83 17.95 17.51
C GLU A 669 36.89 18.70 16.16
N GLN A 670 37.30 19.98 16.14
CA GLN A 670 37.26 20.84 14.95
C GLN A 670 38.48 20.77 14.02
N ASP A 671 39.56 20.06 14.39
CA ASP A 671 40.79 19.97 13.58
C ASP A 671 41.06 18.54 13.09
N ARG A 672 40.29 18.06 12.10
CA ARG A 672 40.71 16.92 11.26
C ARG A 672 40.58 17.28 9.77
N PRO A 673 41.60 16.99 8.95
CA PRO A 673 41.59 17.31 7.52
C PRO A 673 40.62 16.40 6.74
N SER A 674 40.10 16.92 5.64
CA SER A 674 39.24 16.23 4.66
C SER A 674 39.96 15.06 3.97
N GLU A 675 39.23 14.01 3.58
CA GLU A 675 39.78 12.80 2.91
C GLU A 675 40.46 13.09 1.56
N GLU A 676 40.31 14.29 1.00
CA GLU A 676 40.99 14.74 -0.23
C GLU A 676 42.45 15.17 -0.02
N ASP A 677 42.88 15.41 1.23
CA ASP A 677 44.22 15.93 1.56
C ASP A 677 45.20 14.84 2.06
N MET A 678 44.82 13.56 2.03
CA MET A 678 45.65 12.45 2.55
C MET A 678 46.57 11.86 1.48
N SER A 679 47.79 11.48 1.89
CA SER A 679 48.75 10.80 1.02
C SER A 679 48.30 9.37 0.66
N VAL A 680 48.74 8.85 -0.49
CA VAL A 680 48.35 7.52 -1.01
C VAL A 680 48.71 6.40 -0.02
N GLU A 681 49.80 6.53 0.74
CA GLU A 681 50.19 5.55 1.77
C GLU A 681 49.26 5.55 3.00
N GLU A 682 48.67 6.71 3.35
CA GLU A 682 47.69 6.80 4.44
C GLU A 682 46.31 6.27 4.03
N GLN A 683 45.94 6.44 2.76
CA GLN A 683 44.72 5.84 2.19
C GLN A 683 44.81 4.31 2.17
N ASP A 684 45.98 3.73 1.85
CA ASP A 684 46.21 2.28 1.87
C ASP A 684 46.18 1.67 3.29
N ALA A 685 46.67 2.38 4.30
CA ALA A 685 46.58 1.94 5.69
C ALA A 685 45.13 1.90 6.21
N VAL A 686 44.30 2.88 5.80
CA VAL A 686 42.86 2.91 6.11
C VAL A 686 42.13 1.78 5.38
N LEU A 687 42.49 1.50 4.12
CA LEU A 687 41.92 0.40 3.34
C LEU A 687 42.26 -0.96 3.95
N GLN A 688 43.52 -1.20 4.34
CA GLN A 688 43.95 -2.43 5.02
C GLN A 688 43.24 -2.62 6.37
N SER A 689 42.97 -1.55 7.12
CA SER A 689 42.19 -1.63 8.36
C SER A 689 40.72 -2.03 8.13
N ARG A 690 40.13 -1.62 7.00
CA ARG A 690 38.76 -1.96 6.60
C ARG A 690 38.66 -3.39 6.04
N VAL A 691 39.69 -3.86 5.34
CA VAL A 691 39.80 -5.26 4.85
C VAL A 691 39.97 -6.24 6.02
N ASN A 692 40.79 -5.90 7.02
CA ASN A 692 40.97 -6.73 8.22
C ASN A 692 39.68 -6.84 9.06
N ARG A 693 38.83 -5.81 9.12
CA ARG A 693 37.52 -5.90 9.78
C ARG A 693 36.51 -6.79 9.02
N LYS A 694 36.58 -6.85 7.69
CA LYS A 694 35.72 -7.74 6.89
C LYS A 694 36.15 -9.21 6.99
N SER A 695 37.45 -9.49 7.08
CA SER A 695 37.95 -10.86 7.25
C SER A 695 37.56 -11.47 8.61
N LEU A 696 37.58 -10.67 9.68
CA LEU A 696 37.08 -11.07 11.01
C LEU A 696 35.57 -11.38 11.04
N HIS A 697 34.78 -10.79 10.14
CA HIS A 697 33.34 -11.04 10.08
C HIS A 697 32.97 -12.33 9.34
N ILE A 698 33.83 -12.80 8.42
CA ILE A 698 33.62 -14.03 7.65
C ILE A 698 34.04 -15.26 8.46
N GLN A 699 35.07 -15.18 9.31
CA GLN A 699 35.45 -16.28 10.21
C GLN A 699 34.44 -16.52 11.35
N ALA A 700 33.65 -15.51 11.74
CA ALA A 700 32.61 -15.68 12.76
C ALA A 700 31.38 -16.48 12.26
N HIS A 701 31.17 -16.56 10.95
CA HIS A 701 30.00 -17.23 10.36
C HIS A 701 30.23 -18.73 10.04
N GLN A 702 31.45 -19.25 10.20
CA GLN A 702 31.78 -20.67 10.01
C GLN A 702 31.92 -21.47 11.33
N LEU A 703 31.69 -20.83 12.49
CA LEU A 703 31.74 -21.50 13.81
C LEU A 703 30.36 -21.69 14.47
N GLN A 704 29.27 -21.57 13.70
CA GLN A 704 27.90 -21.87 14.14
C GLN A 704 27.17 -22.83 13.16
N ALA A 705 27.89 -23.81 12.63
CA ALA A 705 27.32 -25.00 11.98
C ALA A 705 27.72 -26.24 12.77
#